data_AF-A0A4V1M3L0-F1
#
_entry.id   AF-A0A4V1M3L0-F1
#
_cell.length_a   1.000
_cell.length_b   1.000
_cell.length_c   1.000
_cell.angle_alpha   90.00
_cell.angle_beta   90.00
_cell.angle_gamma   90.00
#
_symmetry.space_group_name_H-M   'P 1'
#
loop_
_entity.id
_entity.type
_entity.pdbx_description
1 polymer ?
#
loop_
_entity_poly.entity_id
_entity_poly.type
_entity_poly.pdbx_seq_one_letter_code
_entity_poly.pdbx_strand_id
1 'polypeptide(L)'
;MSTSTLSAPAHLPSWPPEVSPEQLDHLLLLATTHALTNGFILLAPPAPTPGNPPTQTFAAPMSIFPTPFPRRLFDRVRLLQPIYNVLYARVALDWEFIDGVFQGVSRVDDFQGALWRGWKSIREDLVQDLQLGIFRSDYLLHDTGDEKPLAIKQVEFNTIASSFGALSQRAGELHRYLARATNGYYNASPEMNRMSNYPENHSLELTAEGLSDAWKMYGRTRAAILFVVQPTERNIFDQRWLEYELMAKNDGLRVLRHTMRELEDLAQVEQLTQRLYLPCPEDPYSSATEIAVVYYRAGYGPNDYSTGSEWDTRLLLERSRAIKCPSMALQLAGAKKIQQVLAEPGKLEEFLLGENQPDVGFGAGAGKLNQNHVDMLRETWIGLYPMNSIGLEMALNHPELYVLKPQREGGGNNIYREDIPEYLASLEGNKKDTSAAYILMEMIEPPPGVGNLLLKGGEKRPKLTEVVSELGVYGVMLFGERKGIVNREAGTLLRTKGRDSDEGGVAIAHPEYGLIWAKDEIVSLLGPIAELVPFTSKSREEFYADCKTKYDGVVGIYRHSDSALAIGVFDKDLIEHLPSSVKYVCHNGAGYDQVDVAACSARGIQVSHTPGAVDDATATNAAFLIISALRQFSYGEKMARSGLWKGPKWTPASDPEGRVLGIIGMGGIGKALARRMLGFNMKIIYYNRSPYSPAPDFPCTYIDNMNNLLAQSDVVSLNLPLNANTKGSFGKAQFDKMKDGACLVNTARGAVVVEEDLIAALESGKLACAGLDVYPEEPKINPILQKMDQITILPHLGTETRDTQKKMEVQVVYNLISALTGKGLINLVKEQRV
;
A
#
# COMPACT_ATOMS: atom_id res chain seq x y z
N MET A 1 8.07 -11.57 5.14
CA MET A 1 9.46 -12.05 5.31
C MET A 1 9.69 -13.02 4.16
N SER A 2 10.50 -12.76 3.12
CA SER A 2 11.82 -12.14 3.09
C SER A 2 12.01 -11.12 1.94
N THR A 3 12.85 -10.15 2.29
CA THR A 3 13.48 -9.05 1.56
C THR A 3 13.97 -9.37 0.15
N SER A 4 13.51 -8.57 -0.83
CA SER A 4 14.26 -8.18 -2.03
C SER A 4 15.78 -8.24 -1.80
N THR A 5 16.50 -9.07 -2.54
CA THR A 5 17.97 -9.20 -2.48
C THR A 5 18.73 -8.04 -3.11
N LEU A 6 18.04 -7.00 -3.61
CA LEU A 6 18.70 -5.72 -3.80
C LEU A 6 18.98 -5.14 -2.42
N SER A 7 20.25 -5.07 -2.04
CA SER A 7 20.66 -4.21 -0.93
C SER A 7 20.06 -2.82 -1.14
N ALA A 8 19.72 -2.12 -0.05
CA ALA A 8 19.44 -0.69 -0.19
C ALA A 8 20.60 -0.05 -0.98
N PRO A 9 20.33 0.90 -1.88
CA PRO A 9 21.41 1.58 -2.58
C PRO A 9 22.33 2.24 -1.55
N ALA A 10 23.62 2.30 -1.85
CA ALA A 10 24.59 3.01 -1.00
C ALA A 10 24.35 4.52 -1.02
N HIS A 11 23.78 5.04 -2.11
CA HIS A 11 23.53 6.46 -2.31
C HIS A 11 22.14 6.72 -2.91
N LEU A 12 21.58 7.89 -2.61
CA LEU A 12 20.38 8.40 -3.27
C LEU A 12 20.76 9.04 -4.63
N PRO A 13 19.83 9.09 -5.60
CA PRO A 13 20.07 9.79 -6.85
C PRO A 13 20.31 11.28 -6.60
N SER A 14 21.02 11.94 -7.53
CA SER A 14 21.21 13.39 -7.50
C SER A 14 19.85 14.09 -7.54
N TRP A 15 19.61 15.01 -6.59
CA TRP A 15 18.31 15.66 -6.40
C TRP A 15 18.51 17.14 -5.99
N PRO A 16 17.64 18.08 -6.40
CA PRO A 16 16.46 17.89 -7.24
C PRO A 16 16.83 17.83 -8.73
N PRO A 17 15.95 17.27 -9.57
CA PRO A 17 16.12 17.27 -11.02
C PRO A 17 16.05 18.70 -11.58
N GLU A 18 16.75 18.94 -12.70
CA GLU A 18 16.75 20.23 -13.37
C GLU A 18 15.51 20.42 -14.24
N VAL A 19 14.88 21.60 -14.13
CA VAL A 19 13.77 22.05 -14.99
C VAL A 19 13.99 23.51 -15.39
N SER A 20 13.45 23.92 -16.53
CA SER A 20 13.53 25.33 -16.95
C SER A 20 12.71 26.24 -16.01
N PRO A 21 13.00 27.56 -15.96
CA PRO A 21 12.21 28.51 -15.19
C PRO A 21 10.72 28.49 -15.54
N GLU A 22 10.39 28.33 -16.83
CA GLU A 22 9.00 28.25 -17.32
C GLU A 22 8.32 26.96 -16.86
N GLN A 23 9.05 25.84 -16.89
CA GLN A 23 8.57 24.55 -16.38
C GLN A 23 8.32 24.60 -14.88
N LEU A 24 9.21 25.27 -14.12
CA LEU A 24 9.05 25.47 -12.69
C LEU A 24 7.83 26.36 -12.38
N ASP A 25 7.66 27.47 -13.09
CA ASP A 25 6.50 28.35 -12.92
C ASP A 25 5.18 27.63 -13.24
N HIS A 26 5.18 26.79 -14.27
CA HIS A 26 4.04 25.94 -14.57
C HIS A 26 3.80 24.88 -13.48
N LEU A 27 4.85 24.21 -12.96
CA LEU A 27 4.72 23.26 -11.85
C LEU A 27 4.17 23.93 -10.59
N LEU A 28 4.61 25.14 -10.26
CA LEU A 28 4.13 25.89 -9.11
C LEU A 28 2.65 26.24 -9.26
N LEU A 29 2.22 26.66 -10.45
CA LEU A 29 0.81 26.94 -10.73
C LEU A 29 -0.04 25.67 -10.57
N LEU A 30 0.37 24.55 -11.18
CA LEU A 30 -0.34 23.27 -11.07
C LEU A 30 -0.37 22.78 -9.62
N ALA A 31 0.75 22.87 -8.91
CA ALA A 31 0.87 22.33 -7.56
C ALA A 31 0.00 23.10 -6.56
N THR A 32 0.08 24.44 -6.58
CA THR A 32 -0.67 25.29 -5.67
C THR A 32 -2.16 25.25 -5.94
N THR A 33 -2.59 25.26 -7.21
CA THR A 33 -4.01 25.16 -7.57
C THR A 33 -4.59 23.78 -7.23
N HIS A 34 -3.86 22.69 -7.49
CA HIS A 34 -4.28 21.35 -7.07
C HIS A 34 -4.37 21.24 -5.55
N ALA A 35 -3.40 21.77 -4.81
CA ALA A 35 -3.40 21.76 -3.36
C ALA A 35 -4.63 22.50 -2.77
N LEU A 36 -4.92 23.71 -3.27
CA LEU A 36 -6.08 24.49 -2.84
C LEU A 36 -7.41 23.82 -3.18
N THR A 37 -7.53 23.23 -4.38
CA THR A 37 -8.78 22.59 -4.85
C THR A 37 -9.05 21.23 -4.21
N ASN A 38 -8.02 20.51 -3.77
CA ASN A 38 -8.13 19.17 -3.18
C ASN A 38 -7.88 19.16 -1.66
N GLY A 39 -7.88 20.33 -1.02
CA GLY A 39 -7.81 20.44 0.43
C GLY A 39 -6.47 20.02 1.05
N PHE A 40 -5.35 20.16 0.32
CA PHE A 40 -3.99 20.09 0.86
C PHE A 40 -3.58 21.47 1.37
N ILE A 41 -4.20 21.89 2.47
CA ILE A 41 -4.22 23.30 2.91
C ILE A 41 -4.09 23.43 4.43
N LEU A 42 -3.64 24.60 4.88
CA LEU A 42 -3.60 25.01 6.29
C LEU A 42 -4.27 26.37 6.48
N LEU A 43 -4.70 26.69 7.70
CA LEU A 43 -5.20 28.03 8.00
C LEU A 43 -4.07 29.06 7.93
N ALA A 44 -4.39 30.21 7.33
CA ALA A 44 -3.49 31.35 7.29
C ALA A 44 -3.27 31.96 8.68
N PRO A 45 -2.04 32.39 9.05
CA PRO A 45 -1.83 33.22 10.21
C PRO A 45 -2.36 34.66 9.96
N PRO A 46 -2.90 35.35 10.99
CA PRO A 46 -3.10 34.86 12.35
C PRO A 46 -4.25 33.84 12.43
N ALA A 47 -4.18 32.91 13.39
CA ALA A 47 -5.24 31.93 13.61
C ALA A 47 -6.59 32.64 13.84
N PRO A 48 -7.72 32.06 13.38
CA PRO A 48 -9.03 32.65 13.61
C PRO A 48 -9.30 32.82 15.11
N THR A 49 -9.92 33.93 15.48
CA THR A 49 -10.45 34.09 16.84
C THR A 49 -11.49 33.00 17.10
N PRO A 50 -11.49 32.35 18.28
CA PRO A 50 -12.53 31.38 18.64
C PRO A 50 -13.94 31.96 18.39
N GLY A 51 -14.81 31.17 17.76
CA GLY A 51 -16.18 31.57 17.41
C GLY A 51 -16.34 32.21 16.02
N ASN A 52 -15.26 32.59 15.32
CA ASN A 52 -15.33 33.11 13.96
C ASN A 52 -14.98 32.03 12.93
N PRO A 53 -15.84 31.75 11.92
CA PRO A 53 -15.51 30.82 10.85
C PRO A 53 -14.27 31.26 10.06
N PRO A 54 -13.33 30.35 9.76
CA PRO A 54 -12.18 30.67 8.93
C PRO A 54 -12.60 30.99 7.49
N THR A 55 -12.03 32.05 6.92
CA THR A 55 -12.29 32.47 5.53
C THR A 55 -11.03 32.50 4.66
N GLN A 56 -9.87 32.21 5.24
CA GLN A 56 -8.58 32.27 4.57
C GLN A 56 -7.76 31.01 4.81
N THR A 57 -7.05 30.57 3.77
CA THR A 57 -6.22 29.38 3.77
C THR A 57 -5.08 29.54 2.76
N PHE A 58 -4.03 28.74 2.91
CA PHE A 58 -2.96 28.63 1.93
C PHE A 58 -2.61 27.15 1.72
N ALA A 59 -1.98 26.83 0.58
CA ALA A 59 -1.51 25.48 0.28
C ALA A 59 -0.46 25.01 1.31
N ALA A 60 -0.65 23.85 1.91
CA ALA A 60 0.25 23.33 2.93
C ALA A 60 1.72 23.31 2.44
N PRO A 61 2.72 23.53 3.31
CA PRO A 61 4.13 23.50 2.91
C PRO A 61 4.47 22.17 2.24
N MET A 62 5.13 22.24 1.09
CA MET A 62 5.33 21.09 0.20
C MET A 62 6.70 21.11 -0.46
N SER A 63 7.23 19.93 -0.77
CA SER A 63 8.28 19.78 -1.78
C SER A 63 7.68 19.84 -3.18
N ILE A 64 8.31 20.53 -4.12
CA ILE A 64 7.85 20.55 -5.52
C ILE A 64 8.10 19.19 -6.19
N PHE A 65 9.24 18.57 -5.89
CA PHE A 65 9.57 17.23 -6.37
C PHE A 65 9.40 16.21 -5.25
N PRO A 66 8.90 14.98 -5.52
CA PRO A 66 8.87 13.94 -4.51
C PRO A 66 10.31 13.58 -4.09
N THR A 67 10.60 13.41 -2.80
CA THR A 67 11.97 13.08 -2.39
C THR A 67 12.26 11.58 -2.62
N PRO A 68 13.39 11.22 -3.25
CA PRO A 68 13.76 9.82 -3.47
C PRO A 68 13.86 9.05 -2.17
N PHE A 69 13.34 7.82 -2.15
CA PHE A 69 13.42 6.96 -0.97
C PHE A 69 13.57 5.49 -1.39
N PRO A 70 14.50 4.70 -0.81
CA PRO A 70 14.71 3.32 -1.21
C PRO A 70 13.47 2.44 -0.97
N ARG A 71 12.93 1.82 -2.03
CA ARG A 71 11.70 0.99 -1.96
C ARG A 71 11.79 -0.11 -0.93
N ARG A 72 12.95 -0.79 -0.86
CA ARG A 72 13.13 -1.89 0.10
C ARG A 72 12.97 -1.41 1.53
N LEU A 73 13.54 -0.26 1.88
CA LEU A 73 13.45 0.30 3.22
C LEU A 73 12.03 0.82 3.49
N PHE A 74 11.40 1.48 2.52
CA PHE A 74 10.01 1.91 2.58
C PHE A 74 9.04 0.75 2.83
N ASP A 75 9.08 -0.30 2.00
CA ASP A 75 8.24 -1.49 2.13
C ASP A 75 8.53 -2.22 3.45
N ARG A 76 9.81 -2.28 3.85
CA ARG A 76 10.23 -2.95 5.09
C ARG A 76 9.56 -2.34 6.32
N VAL A 77 9.65 -1.02 6.53
CA VAL A 77 9.09 -0.41 7.73
C VAL A 77 7.56 -0.46 7.78
N ARG A 78 6.90 -0.46 6.60
CA ARG A 78 5.46 -0.71 6.51
C ARG A 78 5.07 -2.09 7.02
N LEU A 79 5.86 -3.11 6.68
CA LEU A 79 5.64 -4.48 7.19
C LEU A 79 5.88 -4.63 8.69
N LEU A 80 6.70 -3.76 9.30
CA LEU A 80 6.98 -3.78 10.74
C LEU A 80 5.90 -3.11 11.57
N GLN A 81 5.10 -2.22 10.97
CA GLN A 81 4.14 -1.41 11.71
C GLN A 81 3.15 -2.25 12.55
N PRO A 82 2.54 -3.35 12.05
CA PRO A 82 1.67 -4.19 12.89
C PRO A 82 2.37 -4.83 14.10
N ILE A 83 3.69 -5.05 14.02
CA ILE A 83 4.48 -5.61 15.13
C ILE A 83 4.74 -4.51 16.17
N TYR A 84 5.06 -3.29 15.73
CA TYR A 84 5.13 -2.14 16.63
C TYR A 84 3.80 -1.86 17.32
N ASN A 85 2.69 -1.98 16.60
CA ASN A 85 1.36 -1.82 17.19
C ASN A 85 1.15 -2.77 18.38
N VAL A 86 1.57 -4.04 18.23
CA VAL A 86 1.54 -5.06 19.28
C VAL A 86 2.50 -4.74 20.43
N LEU A 87 3.72 -4.31 20.13
CA LEU A 87 4.69 -3.91 21.15
C LEU A 87 4.10 -2.86 22.09
N TYR A 88 3.61 -1.76 21.53
CA TYR A 88 3.07 -0.65 22.33
C TYR A 88 1.72 -0.98 22.97
N ALA A 89 0.91 -1.85 22.36
CA ALA A 89 -0.29 -2.38 23.01
C ALA A 89 0.05 -3.21 24.26
N ARG A 90 1.05 -4.10 24.19
CA ARG A 90 1.48 -4.91 25.35
C ARG A 90 2.13 -4.05 26.43
N VAL A 91 2.94 -3.06 26.06
CA VAL A 91 3.47 -2.09 27.01
C VAL A 91 2.34 -1.33 27.72
N ALA A 92 1.30 -0.91 27.00
CA ALA A 92 0.15 -0.22 27.60
C ALA A 92 -0.68 -1.10 28.56
N LEU A 93 -0.61 -2.43 28.41
CA LEU A 93 -1.28 -3.40 29.28
C LEU A 93 -0.42 -3.80 30.49
N ASP A 94 0.89 -3.56 30.46
CA ASP A 94 1.81 -3.87 31.56
C ASP A 94 1.98 -2.67 32.49
N TRP A 95 1.08 -2.59 33.49
CA TRP A 95 1.04 -1.47 34.43
C TRP A 95 2.22 -1.45 35.39
N GLU A 96 2.78 -2.61 35.72
CA GLU A 96 3.95 -2.72 36.61
C GLU A 96 5.19 -2.16 35.90
N PHE A 97 5.36 -2.48 34.62
CA PHE A 97 6.41 -1.90 33.80
C PHE A 97 6.28 -0.37 33.69
N ILE A 98 5.08 0.15 33.37
CA ILE A 98 4.84 1.60 33.32
C ILE A 98 5.16 2.25 34.67
N ASP A 99 4.71 1.67 35.78
CA ASP A 99 5.01 2.19 37.13
C ASP A 99 6.51 2.23 37.42
N GLY A 100 7.22 1.15 37.08
CA GLY A 100 8.68 1.06 37.27
C GLY A 100 9.43 2.16 36.52
N VAL A 101 9.04 2.45 35.28
CA VAL A 101 9.67 3.49 34.46
C VAL A 101 9.33 4.89 34.99
N PHE A 102 8.05 5.18 35.24
CA PHE A 102 7.60 6.54 35.57
C PHE A 102 7.77 6.93 37.03
N GLN A 103 8.06 6.00 37.94
CA GLN A 103 8.43 6.34 39.33
C GLN A 103 9.67 7.26 39.38
N GLY A 104 10.62 7.08 38.47
CA GLY A 104 11.79 7.96 38.31
C GLY A 104 11.45 9.24 37.53
N VAL A 105 10.85 9.11 36.35
CA VAL A 105 10.53 10.22 35.44
C VAL A 105 9.64 11.27 36.11
N SER A 106 8.65 10.84 36.90
CA SER A 106 7.66 11.73 37.52
C SER A 106 8.21 12.72 38.56
N ARG A 107 9.46 12.52 39.01
CA ARG A 107 10.17 13.42 39.94
C ARG A 107 10.86 14.58 39.25
N VAL A 108 11.11 14.43 37.95
CA VAL A 108 11.97 15.32 37.15
C VAL A 108 11.24 15.92 35.95
N ASP A 109 10.10 15.35 35.58
CA ASP A 109 9.24 15.84 34.53
C ASP A 109 7.80 16.03 35.04
N ASP A 110 7.39 17.29 35.20
CA ASP A 110 6.09 17.62 35.79
C ASP A 110 4.91 17.15 34.93
N PHE A 111 5.02 17.23 33.61
CA PHE A 111 3.96 16.85 32.69
C PHE A 111 3.75 15.34 32.65
N GLN A 112 4.80 14.57 32.40
CA GLN A 112 4.74 13.10 32.43
C GLN A 112 4.39 12.60 33.83
N GLY A 113 4.91 13.27 34.87
CA GLY A 113 4.57 12.97 36.26
C GLY A 113 3.09 13.19 36.56
N ALA A 114 2.49 14.28 36.08
CA ALA A 114 1.06 14.55 36.22
C ALA A 114 0.22 13.52 35.45
N LEU A 115 0.61 13.19 34.21
CA LEU A 115 -0.04 12.17 33.40
C LEU A 115 -0.03 10.80 34.10
N TRP A 116 1.13 10.37 34.58
CA TRP A 116 1.28 9.09 35.28
C TRP A 116 0.53 9.06 36.62
N ARG A 117 0.67 10.10 37.46
CA ARG A 117 -0.06 10.18 38.74
C ARG A 117 -1.57 10.22 38.54
N GLY A 118 -2.03 10.95 37.52
CA GLY A 118 -3.43 11.01 37.14
C GLY A 118 -3.97 9.66 36.69
N TRP A 119 -3.28 8.97 35.78
CA TRP A 119 -3.66 7.62 35.37
C TRP A 119 -3.66 6.64 36.55
N LYS A 120 -2.60 6.65 37.35
CA LYS A 120 -2.44 5.78 38.52
C LYS A 120 -3.54 5.99 39.57
N SER A 121 -4.05 7.21 39.72
CA SER A 121 -5.12 7.50 40.69
C SER A 121 -6.49 6.96 40.28
N ILE A 122 -6.67 6.59 39.00
CA ILE A 122 -7.98 6.18 38.45
C ILE A 122 -7.98 4.80 37.80
N ARG A 123 -6.81 4.18 37.56
CA ARG A 123 -6.69 2.96 36.73
C ARG A 123 -7.50 1.76 37.22
N GLU A 124 -7.65 1.63 38.54
CA GLU A 124 -8.45 0.56 39.17
C GLU A 124 -9.97 0.78 38.99
N ASP A 125 -10.39 2.02 38.69
CA ASP A 125 -11.79 2.39 38.51
C ASP A 125 -12.21 2.41 37.02
N LEU A 126 -11.30 2.09 36.09
CA LEU A 126 -11.58 2.19 34.66
C LEU A 126 -12.53 1.08 34.20
N VAL A 127 -13.65 1.49 33.58
CA VAL A 127 -14.68 0.56 33.09
C VAL A 127 -14.54 0.18 31.62
N GLN A 128 -13.68 0.88 30.88
CA GLN A 128 -13.47 0.64 29.45
C GLN A 128 -12.22 -0.22 29.27
N ASP A 129 -12.44 -1.46 28.85
CA ASP A 129 -11.40 -2.46 28.60
C ASP A 129 -10.73 -2.31 27.22
N LEU A 130 -11.39 -1.65 26.27
CA LEU A 130 -10.87 -1.42 24.91
C LEU A 130 -10.09 -0.11 24.82
N GLN A 131 -8.98 -0.18 24.09
CA GLN A 131 -8.12 0.95 23.76
C GLN A 131 -7.90 1.00 22.25
N LEU A 132 -7.96 2.21 21.69
CA LEU A 132 -7.64 2.46 20.29
C LEU A 132 -6.29 3.19 20.21
N GLY A 133 -5.41 2.70 19.35
CA GLY A 133 -4.16 3.32 18.96
C GLY A 133 -4.20 3.72 17.50
N ILE A 134 -4.02 5.02 17.22
CA ILE A 134 -3.66 5.52 15.90
C ILE A 134 -2.22 6.01 16.00
N PHE A 135 -1.32 5.11 15.64
CA PHE A 135 0.11 5.28 15.83
C PHE A 135 0.78 5.86 14.60
N ARG A 136 1.97 6.43 14.78
CA ARG A 136 2.90 6.69 13.68
C ARG A 136 4.33 6.41 14.10
N SER A 137 4.97 5.43 13.47
CA SER A 137 6.39 5.18 13.65
C SER A 137 7.19 6.00 12.64
N ASP A 138 8.09 6.85 13.13
CA ASP A 138 8.86 7.76 12.29
C ASP A 138 10.30 7.26 12.11
N TYR A 139 10.83 7.37 10.89
CA TYR A 139 12.13 6.81 10.48
C TYR A 139 12.94 7.79 9.64
N LEU A 140 14.26 7.77 9.82
CA LEU A 140 15.24 8.42 8.95
C LEU A 140 16.07 7.38 8.22
N LEU A 141 16.53 7.71 7.02
CA LEU A 141 17.62 6.98 6.39
C LEU A 141 18.91 7.26 7.16
N HIS A 142 19.76 6.25 7.25
CA HIS A 142 21.06 6.34 7.91
C HIS A 142 22.16 5.93 6.94
N ASP A 143 23.10 6.84 6.72
CA ASP A 143 24.36 6.56 6.05
C ASP A 143 25.27 5.78 7.01
N THR A 144 25.69 4.59 6.58
CA THR A 144 26.52 3.68 7.38
C THR A 144 28.02 3.79 7.05
N GLY A 145 28.40 4.72 6.16
CA GLY A 145 29.76 4.90 5.67
C GLY A 145 30.23 3.81 4.68
N ASP A 146 31.37 4.04 4.01
CA ASP A 146 32.11 3.07 3.18
C ASP A 146 31.31 2.31 2.10
N GLU A 147 30.57 3.01 1.22
CA GLU A 147 29.76 2.41 0.12
C GLU A 147 28.76 1.32 0.59
N LYS A 148 28.47 1.26 1.89
CA LYS A 148 27.53 0.28 2.44
C LYS A 148 26.08 0.68 2.13
N PRO A 149 25.16 -0.29 2.05
CA PRO A 149 23.74 -0.04 1.88
C PRO A 149 23.18 0.90 2.94
N LEU A 150 22.38 1.90 2.53
CA LEU A 150 21.66 2.75 3.47
C LEU A 150 20.83 1.90 4.45
N ALA A 151 20.86 2.28 5.72
CA ALA A 151 19.98 1.72 6.73
C ALA A 151 18.75 2.61 6.94
N ILE A 152 17.74 2.10 7.63
CA ILE A 152 16.58 2.87 8.08
C ILE A 152 16.48 2.76 9.59
N LYS A 153 16.43 3.91 10.27
CA LYS A 153 16.50 4.00 11.72
C LYS A 153 15.29 4.75 12.27
N GLN A 154 14.65 4.17 13.28
CA GLN A 154 13.48 4.73 13.94
C GLN A 154 13.91 5.95 14.77
N VAL A 155 13.23 7.06 14.54
CA VAL A 155 13.40 8.32 15.28
C VAL A 155 12.60 8.29 16.58
N GLU A 156 11.33 7.90 16.47
CA GLU A 156 10.35 7.87 17.56
C GLU A 156 9.10 7.07 17.16
N PHE A 157 8.25 6.78 18.15
CA PHE A 157 6.95 6.14 17.95
C PHE A 157 5.84 6.99 18.60
N ASN A 158 5.00 7.60 17.77
CA ASN A 158 3.94 8.50 18.21
C ASN A 158 2.70 7.68 18.58
N THR A 159 2.22 7.83 19.82
CA THR A 159 0.98 7.18 20.29
C THR A 159 -0.22 8.11 20.46
N ILE A 160 0.01 9.42 20.49
CA ILE A 160 -1.02 10.45 20.63
C ILE A 160 -0.96 11.47 19.48
N ALA A 161 -2.12 11.91 19.01
CA ALA A 161 -2.28 13.00 18.04
C ALA A 161 -1.38 12.88 16.79
N SER A 162 -1.22 11.65 16.28
CA SER A 162 -0.51 11.32 15.05
C SER A 162 -1.06 12.08 13.84
N SER A 163 -0.55 13.29 13.64
CA SER A 163 -1.06 14.27 12.67
C SER A 163 -0.66 13.95 11.22
N PHE A 164 -1.24 14.66 10.26
CA PHE A 164 -0.99 14.59 8.81
C PHE A 164 -1.47 13.32 8.11
N GLY A 165 -2.36 12.54 8.74
CA GLY A 165 -2.93 11.34 8.11
C GLY A 165 -3.67 11.69 6.81
N ALA A 166 -4.49 12.73 6.81
CA ALA A 166 -5.21 13.14 5.61
C ALA A 166 -4.32 13.92 4.64
N LEU A 167 -3.53 14.86 5.16
CA LEU A 167 -2.71 15.73 4.32
C LEU A 167 -1.56 14.99 3.62
N SER A 168 -1.02 13.92 4.22
CA SER A 168 -0.02 13.07 3.56
C SER A 168 -0.59 12.33 2.34
N GLN A 169 -1.86 11.91 2.41
CA GLN A 169 -2.55 11.35 1.27
C GLN A 169 -2.81 12.40 0.19
N ARG A 170 -3.19 13.63 0.57
CA ARG A 170 -3.34 14.73 -0.40
C ARG A 170 -2.02 15.13 -1.05
N ALA A 171 -0.90 15.12 -0.31
CA ALA A 171 0.44 15.25 -0.88
C ALA A 171 0.71 14.11 -1.88
N GLY A 172 0.35 12.87 -1.48
CA GLY A 172 0.19 11.66 -2.28
C GLY A 172 -0.39 11.89 -3.68
N GLU A 173 -1.59 12.43 -3.68
CA GLU A 173 -2.41 12.71 -4.86
C GLU A 173 -1.81 13.85 -5.70
N LEU A 174 -1.30 14.89 -5.04
CA LEU A 174 -0.67 16.04 -5.67
C LEU A 174 0.50 15.62 -6.58
N HIS A 175 1.48 14.88 -6.07
CA HIS A 175 2.63 14.49 -6.91
C HIS A 175 2.24 13.50 -8.01
N ARG A 176 1.26 12.60 -7.77
CA ARG A 176 0.70 11.74 -8.83
C ARG A 176 0.04 12.57 -9.93
N TYR A 177 -0.70 13.61 -9.56
CA TYR A 177 -1.29 14.56 -10.49
C TYR A 177 -0.21 15.28 -11.29
N LEU A 178 0.79 15.86 -10.62
CA LEU A 178 1.88 16.58 -11.27
C LEU A 178 2.63 15.68 -12.26
N ALA A 179 2.97 14.45 -11.86
CA ALA A 179 3.62 13.47 -12.73
C ALA A 179 2.78 13.19 -14.00
N ARG A 180 1.46 12.98 -13.86
CA ARG A 180 0.56 12.75 -15.00
C ARG A 180 0.40 13.99 -15.89
N ALA A 181 0.21 15.16 -15.28
CA ALA A 181 -0.05 16.41 -15.98
C ALA A 181 1.15 16.91 -16.78
N THR A 182 2.36 16.51 -16.40
CA THR A 182 3.61 17.02 -16.97
C THR A 182 4.46 15.93 -17.64
N ASN A 183 3.91 14.72 -17.84
CA ASN A 183 4.62 13.56 -18.40
C ASN A 183 5.92 13.25 -17.64
N GLY A 184 5.79 12.92 -16.35
CA GLY A 184 6.90 12.56 -15.47
C GLY A 184 7.75 13.77 -15.09
N TYR A 185 7.14 14.90 -14.73
CA TYR A 185 7.87 16.15 -14.42
C TYR A 185 8.75 16.59 -15.59
N TYR A 186 8.16 16.62 -16.80
CA TYR A 186 8.84 16.91 -18.06
C TYR A 186 10.03 16.01 -18.36
N ASN A 187 9.98 14.75 -17.90
CA ASN A 187 11.07 13.79 -18.06
C ASN A 187 12.39 14.29 -17.42
N ALA A 188 12.31 15.09 -16.35
CA ALA A 188 13.47 15.69 -15.71
C ALA A 188 14.32 14.67 -14.92
N SER A 189 13.78 13.48 -14.62
CA SER A 189 14.58 12.34 -14.20
C SER A 189 13.93 10.99 -14.58
N PRO A 190 14.74 9.95 -14.90
CA PRO A 190 14.23 8.61 -15.20
C PRO A 190 13.35 8.01 -14.11
N GLU A 191 13.64 8.35 -12.85
CA GLU A 191 12.94 7.89 -11.66
C GLU A 191 11.47 8.37 -11.71
N MET A 192 11.24 9.64 -12.02
CA MET A 192 9.91 10.28 -12.03
C MET A 192 8.99 9.85 -13.17
N ASN A 193 9.53 9.21 -14.22
CA ASN A 193 8.73 8.81 -15.38
C ASN A 193 7.81 7.63 -15.13
N ARG A 194 8.02 6.89 -14.04
CA ARG A 194 7.35 5.62 -13.79
C ARG A 194 6.33 5.79 -12.68
N MET A 195 5.05 5.75 -13.05
CA MET A 195 3.93 5.93 -12.12
C MET A 195 3.93 4.94 -10.96
N SER A 196 4.53 3.75 -11.12
CA SER A 196 4.72 2.76 -10.04
C SER A 196 5.51 3.30 -8.85
N ASN A 197 6.29 4.37 -9.06
CA ASN A 197 7.11 4.99 -8.04
C ASN A 197 6.38 6.12 -7.29
N TYR A 198 5.09 6.29 -7.52
CA TYR A 198 4.22 7.17 -6.75
C TYR A 198 3.20 6.30 -6.02
N PRO A 199 3.56 5.68 -4.88
CA PRO A 199 2.69 4.73 -4.20
C PRO A 199 1.37 5.39 -3.80
N GLU A 200 0.29 4.63 -3.89
CA GLU A 200 -0.97 5.06 -3.30
C GLU A 200 -0.83 5.13 -1.78
N ASN A 201 -1.43 6.15 -1.20
CA ASN A 201 -1.46 6.38 0.22
C ASN A 201 -2.92 6.50 0.64
N HIS A 202 -3.36 5.60 1.52
CA HIS A 202 -4.75 5.50 1.98
C HIS A 202 -4.85 5.85 3.47
N SER A 203 -4.00 6.77 3.92
CA SER A 203 -3.85 7.13 5.33
C SER A 203 -5.08 7.83 5.90
N LEU A 204 -5.84 8.57 5.09
CA LEU A 204 -7.12 9.12 5.50
C LEU A 204 -8.13 8.00 5.78
N GLU A 205 -8.35 7.13 4.80
CA GLU A 205 -9.38 6.10 4.89
C GLU A 205 -9.09 5.10 6.00
N LEU A 206 -7.84 4.62 6.09
CA LEU A 206 -7.48 3.57 7.04
C LEU A 206 -7.44 4.06 8.49
N THR A 207 -7.05 5.31 8.74
CA THR A 207 -7.10 5.89 10.10
C THR A 207 -8.54 6.27 10.50
N ALA A 208 -9.35 6.78 9.57
CA ALA A 208 -10.79 6.98 9.79
C ALA A 208 -11.52 5.65 10.04
N GLU A 209 -11.14 4.59 9.32
CA GLU A 209 -11.66 3.23 9.55
C GLU A 209 -11.29 2.73 10.94
N GLY A 210 -10.11 3.04 11.47
CA GLY A 210 -9.74 2.72 12.86
C GLY A 210 -10.67 3.34 13.91
N LEU A 211 -11.03 4.61 13.72
CA LEU A 211 -12.02 5.31 14.55
C LEU A 211 -13.43 4.68 14.40
N SER A 212 -13.80 4.32 13.18
CA SER A 212 -15.05 3.62 12.86
C SER A 212 -15.11 2.23 13.51
N ASP A 213 -14.01 1.47 13.50
CA ASP A 213 -13.92 0.15 14.13
C ASP A 213 -14.16 0.23 15.63
N ALA A 214 -13.53 1.20 16.31
CA ALA A 214 -13.78 1.45 17.73
C ALA A 214 -15.24 1.85 18.00
N TRP A 215 -15.82 2.74 17.19
CA TRP A 215 -17.22 3.15 17.31
C TRP A 215 -18.19 1.97 17.10
N LYS A 216 -17.93 1.10 16.12
CA LYS A 216 -18.69 -0.13 15.88
C LYS A 216 -18.56 -1.09 17.05
N MET A 217 -17.36 -1.26 17.60
CA MET A 217 -17.09 -2.12 18.75
C MET A 217 -17.79 -1.63 20.02
N TYR A 218 -17.93 -0.32 20.18
CA TYR A 218 -18.71 0.27 21.26
C TYR A 218 -20.20 -0.11 21.18
N GLY A 219 -20.72 -0.34 19.97
CA GLY A 219 -22.01 -1.02 19.74
C GLY A 219 -23.25 -0.13 19.90
N ARG A 220 -23.10 1.20 19.89
CA ARG A 220 -24.22 2.16 20.06
C ARG A 220 -24.29 3.10 18.86
N THR A 221 -25.18 2.79 17.91
CA THR A 221 -25.28 3.49 16.62
C THR A 221 -25.68 4.96 16.70
N ARG A 222 -26.21 5.44 17.83
CA ARG A 222 -26.53 6.88 18.05
C ARG A 222 -25.42 7.66 18.77
N ALA A 223 -24.41 6.96 19.27
CA ALA A 223 -23.29 7.59 19.94
C ALA A 223 -22.38 8.29 18.93
N ALA A 224 -21.71 9.36 19.36
CA ALA A 224 -20.79 10.15 18.54
C ALA A 224 -19.32 9.79 18.82
N ILE A 225 -18.43 10.25 17.93
CA ILE A 225 -17.00 10.32 18.19
C ILE A 225 -16.66 11.75 18.60
N LEU A 226 -15.99 11.92 19.74
CA LEU A 226 -15.52 13.21 20.24
C LEU A 226 -14.06 13.42 19.82
N PHE A 227 -13.79 14.48 19.07
CA PHE A 227 -12.43 14.97 18.82
C PHE A 227 -12.10 16.02 19.89
N VAL A 228 -11.08 15.74 20.69
CA VAL A 228 -10.51 16.70 21.64
C VAL A 228 -9.42 17.50 20.93
N VAL A 229 -9.62 18.80 20.77
CA VAL A 229 -8.82 19.65 19.87
C VAL A 229 -8.21 20.85 20.60
N GLN A 230 -7.19 21.47 20.00
CA GLN A 230 -6.66 22.75 20.47
C GLN A 230 -7.57 23.92 20.04
N PRO A 231 -7.64 25.02 20.81
CA PRO A 231 -8.47 26.19 20.47
C PRO A 231 -8.05 26.89 19.17
N THR A 232 -6.76 26.83 18.81
CA THR A 232 -6.19 27.52 17.64
C THR A 232 -5.41 26.54 16.74
N GLU A 233 -6.14 25.63 16.09
CA GLU A 233 -5.56 24.57 15.27
C GLU A 233 -5.42 25.00 13.78
N ARG A 234 -4.20 25.33 13.33
CA ARG A 234 -3.96 25.66 11.91
C ARG A 234 -4.10 24.46 10.99
N ASN A 235 -3.85 23.26 11.51
CA ASN A 235 -3.97 21.99 10.80
C ASN A 235 -5.38 21.39 10.90
N ILE A 236 -6.40 22.24 11.02
CA ILE A 236 -7.79 21.80 11.19
C ILE A 236 -8.26 20.95 10.00
N PHE A 237 -7.75 21.21 8.80
CA PHE A 237 -8.16 20.50 7.59
C PHE A 237 -7.74 19.02 7.60
N ASP A 238 -6.59 18.68 8.21
CA ASP A 238 -6.19 17.29 8.44
C ASP A 238 -7.22 16.55 9.31
N GLN A 239 -7.80 17.25 10.28
CA GLN A 239 -8.81 16.70 11.20
C GLN A 239 -10.20 16.65 10.57
N ARG A 240 -10.57 17.66 9.77
CA ARG A 240 -11.88 17.73 9.09
C ARG A 240 -12.04 16.66 8.03
N TRP A 241 -10.96 16.33 7.31
CA TRP A 241 -10.99 15.21 6.37
C TRP A 241 -11.37 13.89 7.06
N LEU A 242 -10.82 13.60 8.25
CA LEU A 242 -11.19 12.40 9.01
C LEU A 242 -12.67 12.40 9.38
N GLU A 243 -13.21 13.55 9.80
CA GLU A 243 -14.64 13.71 10.11
C GLU A 243 -15.53 13.45 8.89
N TYR A 244 -15.19 14.03 7.74
CA TYR A 244 -15.97 13.85 6.52
C TYR A 244 -15.94 12.39 6.06
N GLU A 245 -14.77 11.76 6.12
CA GLU A 245 -14.61 10.35 5.77
C GLU A 245 -15.42 9.43 6.68
N LEU A 246 -15.37 9.69 7.99
CA LEU A 246 -16.15 8.96 9.00
C LEU A 246 -17.66 9.06 8.73
N MET A 247 -18.16 10.28 8.50
CA MET A 247 -19.58 10.52 8.27
C MET A 247 -20.05 10.00 6.91
N ALA A 248 -19.22 10.08 5.87
CA ALA A 248 -19.55 9.58 4.54
C ALA A 248 -19.65 8.04 4.50
N LYS A 249 -18.86 7.34 5.31
CA LYS A 249 -18.82 5.86 5.34
C LYS A 249 -19.73 5.23 6.40
N ASN A 250 -20.27 6.01 7.34
CA ASN A 250 -21.04 5.48 8.46
C ASN A 250 -22.34 6.27 8.65
N ASP A 251 -23.45 5.72 8.17
CA ASP A 251 -24.77 6.33 8.28
C ASP A 251 -25.13 6.63 9.73
N GLY A 252 -25.44 7.91 10.02
CA GLY A 252 -25.85 8.37 11.34
C GLY A 252 -24.72 8.59 12.35
N LEU A 253 -23.46 8.29 12.00
CA LEU A 253 -22.31 8.64 12.84
C LEU A 253 -22.14 10.17 12.86
N ARG A 254 -21.97 10.72 14.06
CA ARG A 254 -21.66 12.13 14.28
C ARG A 254 -20.27 12.29 14.87
N VAL A 255 -19.59 13.37 14.49
CA VAL A 255 -18.33 13.79 15.12
C VAL A 255 -18.57 15.12 15.83
N LEU A 256 -18.20 15.18 17.10
CA LEU A 256 -18.23 16.39 17.91
C LEU A 256 -16.81 16.87 18.15
N ARG A 257 -16.59 18.18 18.25
CA ARG A 257 -15.25 18.77 18.39
C ARG A 257 -15.27 19.78 19.52
N HIS A 258 -14.47 19.53 20.54
CA HIS A 258 -14.38 20.43 21.69
C HIS A 258 -12.95 20.50 22.20
N THR A 259 -12.60 21.65 22.76
CA THR A 259 -11.37 21.81 23.56
C THR A 259 -11.52 21.15 24.93
N MET A 260 -10.41 20.85 25.61
CA MET A 260 -10.49 20.33 26.99
C MET A 260 -11.21 21.30 27.92
N ARG A 261 -11.04 22.62 27.71
CA ARG A 261 -11.73 23.63 28.52
C ARG A 261 -13.23 23.67 28.31
N GLU A 262 -13.72 23.55 27.08
CA GLU A 262 -15.16 23.48 26.82
C GLU A 262 -15.77 22.21 27.42
N LEU A 263 -15.00 21.11 27.44
CA LEU A 263 -15.45 19.85 28.03
C LEU A 263 -15.55 19.90 29.56
N GLU A 264 -14.87 20.82 30.24
CA GLU A 264 -15.02 21.03 31.68
C GLU A 264 -16.48 21.33 32.05
N ASP A 265 -17.16 22.15 31.25
CA ASP A 265 -18.55 22.55 31.47
C ASP A 265 -19.56 21.56 30.86
N LEU A 266 -19.17 20.85 29.79
CA LEU A 266 -20.09 20.04 28.98
C LEU A 266 -20.07 18.55 29.31
N ALA A 267 -18.91 17.99 29.67
CA ALA A 267 -18.75 16.55 29.82
C ALA A 267 -19.44 16.01 31.06
N GLN A 268 -20.34 15.04 30.86
CA GLN A 268 -21.06 14.39 31.96
C GLN A 268 -20.90 12.88 31.87
N VAL A 269 -20.46 12.26 32.96
CA VAL A 269 -20.36 10.80 33.08
C VAL A 269 -21.49 10.29 33.97
N GLU A 270 -22.36 9.46 33.41
CA GLU A 270 -23.49 8.86 34.13
C GLU A 270 -22.99 7.89 35.21
N GLN A 271 -23.37 8.09 36.48
CA GLN A 271 -22.80 7.34 37.61
C GLN A 271 -22.94 5.81 37.51
N LEU A 272 -24.09 5.32 37.04
CA LEU A 272 -24.38 3.88 37.01
C LEU A 272 -23.72 3.14 35.85
N THR A 273 -23.66 3.78 34.67
CA THR A 273 -23.17 3.12 33.44
C THR A 273 -21.78 3.58 33.03
N GLN A 274 -21.30 4.67 33.66
CA GLN A 274 -20.10 5.42 33.33
C GLN A 274 -20.07 5.91 31.87
N ARG A 275 -21.23 6.01 31.21
CA ARG A 275 -21.32 6.55 29.84
C ARG A 275 -21.09 8.05 29.83
N LEU A 276 -20.29 8.50 28.86
CA LEU A 276 -20.03 9.90 28.61
C LEU A 276 -21.15 10.47 27.73
N TYR A 277 -21.70 11.60 28.14
CA TYR A 277 -22.67 12.38 27.38
C TYR A 277 -22.21 13.82 27.25
N LEU A 278 -22.48 14.42 26.09
CA LEU A 278 -22.34 15.84 25.85
C LEU A 278 -23.69 16.46 25.50
N PRO A 279 -24.14 17.53 26.19
CA PRO A 279 -25.29 18.30 25.72
C PRO A 279 -24.97 18.96 24.38
N CYS A 280 -25.99 19.38 23.63
CA CYS A 280 -25.82 20.19 22.42
C CYS A 280 -26.17 21.65 22.78
N PRO A 281 -25.19 22.53 23.01
CA PRO A 281 -25.48 23.93 23.34
C PRO A 281 -26.31 24.64 22.27
N GLU A 282 -26.16 24.24 21.00
CA GLU A 282 -26.84 24.80 19.84
C GLU A 282 -28.29 24.34 19.71
N ASP A 283 -28.65 23.20 20.33
CA ASP A 283 -30.01 22.71 20.42
C ASP A 283 -30.31 22.22 21.85
N PRO A 284 -30.66 23.15 22.78
CA PRO A 284 -30.93 22.83 24.19
C PRO A 284 -32.11 21.89 24.40
N TYR A 285 -32.95 21.67 23.37
CA TYR A 285 -34.08 20.76 23.41
C TYR A 285 -33.70 19.34 22.96
N SER A 286 -32.53 19.17 22.35
CA SER A 286 -32.00 17.85 22.00
C SER A 286 -31.51 17.10 23.24
N SER A 287 -31.69 15.78 23.23
CA SER A 287 -31.09 14.92 24.24
C SER A 287 -29.57 14.94 24.14
N ALA A 288 -28.88 14.94 25.28
CA ALA A 288 -27.43 14.81 25.32
C ALA A 288 -26.95 13.59 24.50
N THR A 289 -25.86 13.78 23.76
CA THR A 289 -25.30 12.79 22.85
C THR A 289 -24.31 11.89 23.59
N GLU A 290 -24.57 10.59 23.59
CA GLU A 290 -23.63 9.57 24.11
C GLU A 290 -22.33 9.59 23.27
N ILE A 291 -21.17 9.47 23.91
CA ILE A 291 -19.86 9.42 23.25
C ILE A 291 -19.32 8.00 23.29
N ALA A 292 -19.03 7.44 22.12
CA ALA A 292 -18.46 6.10 21.96
C ALA A 292 -16.94 6.11 21.98
N VAL A 293 -16.33 7.11 21.34
CA VAL A 293 -14.88 7.20 21.16
C VAL A 293 -14.42 8.62 21.45
N VAL A 294 -13.33 8.77 22.21
CA VAL A 294 -12.64 10.04 22.45
C VAL A 294 -11.31 10.00 21.70
N TYR A 295 -11.17 10.84 20.67
CA TYR A 295 -9.98 10.94 19.83
C TYR A 295 -9.21 12.23 20.15
N TYR A 296 -7.99 12.07 20.65
CA TYR A 296 -7.15 13.20 21.06
C TYR A 296 -6.33 13.74 19.88
N ARG A 297 -6.62 14.99 19.52
CA ARG A 297 -5.78 15.87 18.69
C ARG A 297 -5.18 17.03 19.50
N ALA A 298 -5.19 16.89 20.82
CA ALA A 298 -4.64 17.79 21.84
C ALA A 298 -4.26 16.97 23.08
N GLY A 299 -3.73 17.60 24.12
CA GLY A 299 -3.43 16.97 25.41
C GLY A 299 -2.11 16.20 25.42
N TYR A 300 -1.24 16.46 24.45
CA TYR A 300 0.08 15.84 24.31
C TYR A 300 1.22 16.72 24.80
N GLY A 301 0.95 17.98 25.14
CA GLY A 301 1.96 18.89 25.71
C GLY A 301 1.44 19.72 26.89
N PRO A 302 2.35 20.32 27.67
CA PRO A 302 1.99 21.13 28.84
C PRO A 302 1.08 22.32 28.52
N ASN A 303 1.22 22.90 27.33
CA ASN A 303 0.44 24.07 26.90
C ASN A 303 -1.06 23.77 26.75
N ASP A 304 -1.45 22.50 26.69
CA ASP A 304 -2.86 22.09 26.67
C ASP A 304 -3.48 22.01 28.07
N TYR A 305 -2.70 22.18 29.14
CA TYR A 305 -3.11 22.07 30.55
C TYR A 305 -2.76 23.35 31.32
N SER A 306 -3.28 24.48 30.84
CA SER A 306 -2.84 25.81 31.25
C SER A 306 -3.38 26.25 32.61
N THR A 307 -4.59 25.80 33.00
CA THR A 307 -5.26 26.21 34.24
C THR A 307 -5.32 25.09 35.28
N GLY A 308 -5.00 23.85 34.89
CA GLY A 308 -5.02 22.68 35.76
C GLY A 308 -6.36 21.94 35.73
N SER A 309 -7.47 22.64 35.53
CA SER A 309 -8.81 22.03 35.36
C SER A 309 -8.91 21.12 34.13
N GLU A 310 -8.05 21.31 33.13
CA GLU A 310 -7.95 20.41 31.99
C GLU A 310 -7.50 18.99 32.41
N TRP A 311 -6.77 18.85 33.52
CA TRP A 311 -6.44 17.53 34.08
C TRP A 311 -7.67 16.83 34.64
N ASP A 312 -8.53 17.54 35.37
CA ASP A 312 -9.78 16.97 35.89
C ASP A 312 -10.67 16.50 34.74
N THR A 313 -10.75 17.31 33.68
CA THR A 313 -11.45 16.93 32.44
C THR A 313 -10.82 15.70 31.80
N ARG A 314 -9.48 15.64 31.68
CA ARG A 314 -8.79 14.47 31.12
C ARG A 314 -9.09 13.20 31.91
N LEU A 315 -9.08 13.27 33.24
CA LEU A 315 -9.40 12.15 34.13
C LEU A 315 -10.88 11.74 34.03
N LEU A 316 -11.80 12.71 33.91
CA LEU A 316 -13.22 12.45 33.70
C LEU A 316 -13.46 11.68 32.39
N LEU A 317 -12.84 12.12 31.29
CA LEU A 317 -12.92 11.42 30.00
C LEU A 317 -12.35 10.00 30.09
N GLU A 318 -11.21 9.84 30.77
CA GLU A 318 -10.55 8.54 30.93
C GLU A 318 -11.43 7.55 31.73
N ARG A 319 -12.05 8.00 32.83
CA ARG A 319 -13.00 7.19 33.65
C ARG A 319 -14.23 6.72 32.87
N SER A 320 -14.60 7.45 31.82
CA SER A 320 -15.80 7.12 31.06
C SER A 320 -15.69 5.80 30.30
N ARG A 321 -16.85 5.26 29.93
CA ARG A 321 -16.99 4.08 29.08
C ARG A 321 -16.62 4.33 27.63
N ALA A 322 -16.36 5.57 27.20
CA ALA A 322 -15.91 5.81 25.83
C ALA A 322 -14.53 5.15 25.60
N ILE A 323 -14.27 4.64 24.39
CA ILE A 323 -12.96 4.13 23.98
C ILE A 323 -12.03 5.31 23.75
N LYS A 324 -10.87 5.33 24.39
CA LYS A 324 -9.90 6.43 24.24
C LYS A 324 -8.91 6.12 23.13
N CYS A 325 -8.57 7.15 22.36
CA CYS A 325 -7.58 7.12 21.29
C CYS A 325 -6.58 8.28 21.42
N PRO A 326 -5.46 8.09 22.13
CA PRO A 326 -5.13 6.94 22.99
C PRO A 326 -5.70 7.08 24.42
N SER A 327 -5.71 5.98 25.18
CA SER A 327 -5.83 6.00 26.64
C SER A 327 -4.62 6.70 27.29
N MET A 328 -4.70 7.04 28.57
CA MET A 328 -3.54 7.59 29.30
C MET A 328 -2.39 6.56 29.39
N ALA A 329 -2.69 5.27 29.60
CA ALA A 329 -1.67 4.22 29.62
C ALA A 329 -0.94 4.11 28.27
N LEU A 330 -1.69 4.18 27.17
CA LEU A 330 -1.12 4.11 25.83
C LEU A 330 -0.38 5.41 25.43
N GLN A 331 -0.79 6.56 25.96
CA GLN A 331 -0.01 7.79 25.85
C GLN A 331 1.33 7.69 26.60
N LEU A 332 1.33 7.17 27.83
CA LEU A 332 2.55 6.92 28.62
C LEU A 332 3.48 5.93 27.93
N ALA A 333 2.92 4.87 27.33
CA ALA A 333 3.68 3.89 26.54
C ALA A 333 4.46 4.53 25.39
N GLY A 334 3.98 5.65 24.83
CA GLY A 334 4.66 6.38 23.75
C GLY A 334 5.84 7.25 24.18
N ALA A 335 6.11 7.39 25.49
CA ALA A 335 7.18 8.26 25.96
C ALA A 335 8.57 7.81 25.47
N LYS A 336 9.44 8.78 25.19
CA LYS A 336 10.82 8.51 24.74
C LYS A 336 11.59 7.63 25.72
N LYS A 337 11.35 7.79 27.03
CA LYS A 337 11.93 6.93 28.06
C LYS A 337 11.54 5.45 27.88
N ILE A 338 10.29 5.16 27.50
CA ILE A 338 9.85 3.79 27.21
C ILE A 338 10.61 3.25 26.00
N GLN A 339 10.74 4.02 24.92
CA GLN A 339 11.53 3.62 23.75
C GLN A 339 12.98 3.27 24.13
N GLN A 340 13.61 4.06 25.00
CA GLN A 340 14.96 3.76 25.51
C GLN A 340 15.01 2.48 26.36
N VAL A 341 14.07 2.29 27.29
CA VAL A 341 14.04 1.10 28.13
C VAL A 341 13.77 -0.16 27.30
N LEU A 342 12.93 -0.07 26.27
CA LEU A 342 12.70 -1.17 25.33
C LEU A 342 13.96 -1.56 24.54
N ALA A 343 14.89 -0.62 24.34
CA ALA A 343 16.19 -0.87 23.71
C ALA A 343 17.21 -1.60 24.61
N GLU A 344 16.92 -1.75 25.90
CA GLU A 344 17.78 -2.50 26.81
C GLU A 344 17.76 -4.00 26.48
N PRO A 345 18.88 -4.73 26.68
CA PRO A 345 18.97 -6.14 26.34
C PRO A 345 17.84 -6.99 26.98
N GLY A 346 17.14 -7.77 26.16
CA GLY A 346 16.07 -8.68 26.59
C GLY A 346 14.69 -8.05 26.78
N LYS A 347 14.57 -6.71 26.85
CA LYS A 347 13.28 -6.04 27.06
C LYS A 347 12.32 -6.17 25.88
N LEU A 348 12.84 -6.09 24.66
CA LEU A 348 12.02 -6.30 23.47
C LEU A 348 11.49 -7.75 23.39
N GLU A 349 12.32 -8.75 23.72
CA GLU A 349 11.91 -10.14 23.80
C GLU A 349 10.84 -10.38 24.86
N GLU A 350 10.97 -9.75 26.03
CA GLU A 350 9.99 -9.86 27.12
C GLU A 350 8.57 -9.49 26.64
N PHE A 351 8.43 -8.40 25.90
CA PHE A 351 7.15 -7.94 25.37
C PHE A 351 6.67 -8.69 24.12
N LEU A 352 7.56 -9.16 23.25
CA LEU A 352 7.15 -9.80 22.00
C LEU A 352 7.03 -11.33 22.11
N LEU A 353 7.89 -11.96 22.90
CA LEU A 353 8.05 -13.41 22.98
C LEU A 353 7.72 -14.00 24.36
N GLY A 354 7.46 -13.17 25.38
CA GLY A 354 7.10 -13.64 26.71
C GLY A 354 5.85 -14.55 26.69
N GLU A 355 5.89 -15.66 27.43
CA GLU A 355 4.84 -16.69 27.39
C GLU A 355 3.47 -16.21 27.92
N ASN A 356 3.48 -15.22 28.82
CA ASN A 356 2.28 -14.70 29.48
C ASN A 356 1.72 -13.41 28.84
N GLN A 357 2.20 -13.05 27.64
CA GLN A 357 1.76 -11.81 27.00
C GLN A 357 0.31 -11.90 26.52
N PRO A 358 -0.49 -10.82 26.64
CA PRO A 358 -1.89 -10.82 26.20
C PRO A 358 -1.99 -10.94 24.68
N ASP A 359 -3.10 -11.54 24.22
CA ASP A 359 -3.42 -11.56 22.79
C ASP A 359 -3.87 -10.18 22.34
N VAL A 360 -3.02 -9.54 21.54
CA VAL A 360 -3.28 -8.26 20.90
C VAL A 360 -3.17 -8.38 19.37
N GLY A 361 -3.58 -9.53 18.81
CA GLY A 361 -3.75 -9.71 17.37
C GLY A 361 -2.72 -10.63 16.71
N PHE A 362 -1.78 -11.15 17.49
CA PHE A 362 -0.86 -12.22 17.06
C PHE A 362 -1.02 -13.52 17.86
N GLY A 363 -1.99 -13.61 18.77
CA GLY A 363 -2.12 -14.71 19.73
C GLY A 363 -1.53 -14.35 21.09
N ALA A 364 -1.92 -15.12 22.12
CA ALA A 364 -1.35 -15.03 23.46
C ALA A 364 0.11 -15.53 23.49
N GLY A 365 0.89 -15.04 24.46
CA GLY A 365 2.31 -15.32 24.58
C GLY A 365 3.11 -14.78 23.38
N ALA A 366 4.04 -15.59 22.87
CA ALA A 366 4.71 -15.28 21.60
C ALA A 366 3.75 -15.30 20.40
N GLY A 367 2.66 -16.08 20.47
CA GLY A 367 1.69 -16.19 19.38
C GLY A 367 2.36 -16.57 18.04
N LYS A 368 2.17 -15.74 17.01
CA LYS A 368 2.81 -15.85 15.69
C LYS A 368 4.15 -15.12 15.58
N LEU A 369 4.58 -14.41 16.62
CA LEU A 369 5.87 -13.72 16.66
C LEU A 369 6.99 -14.69 17.03
N ASN A 370 8.19 -14.38 16.57
CA ASN A 370 9.39 -15.18 16.81
C ASN A 370 10.62 -14.27 16.81
N GLN A 371 11.81 -14.83 17.08
CA GLN A 371 13.05 -14.06 17.18
C GLN A 371 13.34 -13.23 15.93
N ASN A 372 13.03 -13.74 14.72
CA ASN A 372 13.23 -12.96 13.49
C ASN A 372 12.40 -11.66 13.50
N HIS A 373 11.21 -11.64 14.10
CA HIS A 373 10.42 -10.41 14.22
C HIS A 373 11.06 -9.41 15.17
N VAL A 374 11.62 -9.89 16.28
CA VAL A 374 12.40 -9.09 17.23
C VAL A 374 13.62 -8.48 16.54
N ASP A 375 14.38 -9.30 15.82
CA ASP A 375 15.60 -8.87 15.14
C ASP A 375 15.29 -7.84 14.04
N MET A 376 14.21 -8.03 13.28
CA MET A 376 13.81 -7.07 12.26
C MET A 376 13.43 -5.69 12.83
N LEU A 377 12.79 -5.64 14.01
CA LEU A 377 12.50 -4.39 14.72
C LEU A 377 13.79 -3.75 15.26
N ARG A 378 14.62 -4.55 15.93
CA ARG A 378 15.90 -4.14 16.49
C ARG A 378 16.85 -3.58 15.43
N GLU A 379 16.83 -4.12 14.22
CA GLU A 379 17.62 -3.58 13.09
C GLU A 379 17.24 -2.14 12.73
N THR A 380 16.00 -1.72 13.01
CA THR A 380 15.58 -0.33 12.83
C THR A 380 15.94 0.57 14.00
N TRP A 381 16.44 0.04 15.11
CA TRP A 381 16.88 0.86 16.23
C TRP A 381 18.32 1.34 16.05
N ILE A 382 18.62 2.46 16.67
CA ILE A 382 19.97 3.02 16.83
C ILE A 382 20.27 3.12 18.33
N GLY A 383 21.51 3.41 18.73
CA GLY A 383 21.87 3.48 20.15
C GLY A 383 20.94 4.38 20.96
N LEU A 384 20.30 3.83 21.99
CA LEU A 384 19.43 4.53 22.92
C LEU A 384 19.91 4.25 24.35
N TYR A 385 20.30 5.30 25.06
CA TYR A 385 21.00 5.18 26.33
C TYR A 385 20.30 5.99 27.43
N PRO A 386 20.24 5.47 28.67
CA PRO A 386 19.81 6.25 29.81
C PRO A 386 20.87 7.29 30.17
N MET A 387 20.46 8.47 30.66
CA MET A 387 21.38 9.50 31.16
C MET A 387 21.93 9.20 32.56
N ASN A 388 22.39 7.96 32.78
CA ASN A 388 23.17 7.60 33.97
C ASN A 388 24.63 8.06 33.81
N SER A 389 25.53 7.63 34.70
CA SER A 389 26.95 8.01 34.63
C SER A 389 27.61 7.70 33.27
N ILE A 390 27.23 6.58 32.63
CA ILE A 390 27.77 6.17 31.32
C ILE A 390 27.22 7.08 30.21
N GLY A 391 25.90 7.29 30.19
CA GLY A 391 25.29 8.19 29.20
C GLY A 391 25.80 9.63 29.31
N LEU A 392 26.03 10.11 30.54
CA LEU A 392 26.63 11.42 30.78
C LEU A 392 28.06 11.50 30.23
N GLU A 393 28.88 10.48 30.51
CA GLU A 393 30.25 10.40 29.97
C GLU A 393 30.25 10.40 28.43
N MET A 394 29.37 9.62 27.80
CA MET A 394 29.23 9.57 26.35
C MET A 394 28.83 10.95 25.77
N ALA A 395 27.86 11.61 26.40
CA ALA A 395 27.37 12.92 25.99
C ALA A 395 28.40 14.05 26.14
N LEU A 396 29.30 13.97 27.13
CA LEU A 396 30.33 14.98 27.38
C LEU A 396 31.60 14.75 26.58
N ASN A 397 32.01 13.49 26.38
CA ASN A 397 33.26 13.16 25.67
C ASN A 397 33.09 13.15 24.15
N HIS A 398 31.91 12.76 23.65
CA HIS A 398 31.61 12.63 22.23
C HIS A 398 30.25 13.26 21.86
N PRO A 399 29.98 14.52 22.24
CA PRO A 399 28.70 15.18 22.01
C PRO A 399 28.24 15.12 20.55
N GLU A 400 29.17 15.21 19.60
CA GLU A 400 28.94 15.22 18.15
C GLU A 400 28.17 14.01 17.61
N LEU A 401 28.19 12.88 18.34
CA LEU A 401 27.57 11.61 17.96
C LEU A 401 26.15 11.45 18.51
N TYR A 402 25.63 12.41 19.30
CA TYR A 402 24.39 12.22 20.03
C TYR A 402 23.39 13.38 19.89
N VAL A 403 22.14 13.04 20.20
CA VAL A 403 21.05 13.97 20.46
C VAL A 403 20.46 13.68 21.84
N LEU A 404 20.32 14.72 22.65
CA LEU A 404 19.69 14.65 23.96
C LEU A 404 18.20 14.97 23.80
N LYS A 405 17.32 14.04 24.20
CA LYS A 405 15.87 14.17 24.01
C LYS A 405 15.13 14.25 25.35
N PRO A 406 14.38 15.31 25.64
CA PRO A 406 13.48 15.37 26.79
C PRO A 406 12.18 14.56 26.55
N GLN A 407 11.39 14.33 27.60
CA GLN A 407 10.09 13.64 27.53
C GLN A 407 8.96 14.53 26.98
N ARG A 408 9.16 15.12 25.81
CA ARG A 408 8.17 15.99 25.13
C ARG A 408 7.82 15.45 23.75
N GLU A 409 6.54 15.60 23.39
CA GLU A 409 6.03 15.35 22.04
C GLU A 409 5.88 16.68 21.28
N GLY A 410 5.89 16.65 19.94
CA GLY A 410 5.53 17.82 19.12
C GLY A 410 6.67 18.68 18.56
N GLY A 411 7.89 18.14 18.40
CA GLY A 411 9.00 18.81 17.68
C GLY A 411 9.65 19.99 18.43
N GLY A 412 10.92 20.29 18.11
CA GLY A 412 11.63 21.48 18.61
C GLY A 412 12.19 21.42 20.04
N ASN A 413 12.18 20.27 20.71
CA ASN A 413 12.64 20.14 22.11
C ASN A 413 14.02 19.49 22.28
N ASN A 414 14.63 18.98 21.21
CA ASN A 414 15.88 18.22 21.28
C ASN A 414 17.10 19.14 21.34
N ILE A 415 18.17 18.69 22.00
CA ILE A 415 19.46 19.36 22.05
C ILE A 415 20.46 18.51 21.27
N TYR A 416 21.20 19.12 20.35
CA TYR A 416 22.03 18.42 19.39
C TYR A 416 23.51 18.69 19.62
N ARG A 417 24.34 17.66 19.46
CA ARG A 417 25.79 17.80 19.30
C ARG A 417 26.44 18.67 20.38
N GLU A 418 27.25 19.65 19.98
CA GLU A 418 28.06 20.49 20.85
C GLU A 418 27.25 21.41 21.78
N ASP A 419 25.94 21.54 21.56
CA ASP A 419 25.05 22.27 22.49
C ASP A 419 24.75 21.44 23.75
N ILE A 420 24.97 20.11 23.72
CA ILE A 420 24.63 19.20 24.83
C ILE A 420 25.44 19.53 26.10
N PRO A 421 26.79 19.67 26.07
CA PRO A 421 27.56 19.94 27.29
C PRO A 421 27.17 21.26 27.98
N GLU A 422 26.96 22.34 27.22
CA GLU A 422 26.53 23.63 27.78
C GLU A 422 25.15 23.51 28.43
N TYR A 423 24.22 22.82 27.76
CA TYR A 423 22.89 22.57 28.31
C TYR A 423 22.94 21.74 29.60
N LEU A 424 23.72 20.66 29.64
CA LEU A 424 23.85 19.82 30.85
C LEU A 424 24.48 20.60 32.01
N ALA A 425 25.49 21.44 31.76
CA ALA A 425 26.08 22.31 32.78
C ALA A 425 25.05 23.29 33.39
N SER A 426 24.12 23.79 32.57
CA SER A 426 23.02 24.64 33.04
C SER A 426 22.06 23.92 34.00
N LEU A 427 21.93 22.59 33.89
CA LEU A 427 21.09 21.77 34.76
C LEU A 427 21.76 21.48 36.11
N GLU A 428 23.08 21.24 36.13
CA GLU A 428 23.84 20.98 37.37
C GLU A 428 23.77 22.16 38.35
N GLY A 429 23.75 23.39 37.84
CA GLY A 429 23.57 24.61 38.64
C GLY A 429 22.27 24.62 39.46
N ASN A 430 21.26 23.84 39.05
CA ASN A 430 19.94 23.77 39.69
C ASN A 430 19.82 22.68 40.79
N LYS A 431 20.88 21.92 41.10
CA LYS A 431 20.96 20.88 42.17
C LYS A 431 19.85 19.81 42.17
N LYS A 432 19.14 19.63 41.05
CA LYS A 432 18.17 18.53 40.87
C LYS A 432 18.83 17.44 40.02
N ASP A 433 18.75 16.20 40.48
CA ASP A 433 19.05 15.05 39.62
C ASP A 433 18.01 15.01 38.50
N THR A 434 18.45 15.28 37.26
CA THR A 434 17.59 15.36 36.07
C THR A 434 17.83 14.22 35.09
N SER A 435 18.65 13.23 35.48
CA SER A 435 19.02 12.07 34.65
C SER A 435 17.82 11.32 34.06
N ALA A 436 16.71 11.21 34.81
CA ALA A 436 15.51 10.53 34.34
C ALA A 436 14.64 11.34 33.36
N ALA A 437 14.90 12.65 33.18
CA ALA A 437 14.11 13.52 32.30
C ALA A 437 14.53 13.40 30.83
N TYR A 438 15.74 12.91 30.59
CA TYR A 438 16.35 12.85 29.25
C TYR A 438 16.77 11.43 28.89
N ILE A 439 16.82 11.18 27.59
CA ILE A 439 17.52 10.04 27.01
C ILE A 439 18.60 10.56 26.08
N LEU A 440 19.70 9.81 25.97
CA LEU A 440 20.70 10.03 24.95
C LEU A 440 20.41 9.09 23.79
N MET A 441 20.33 9.63 22.58
CA MET A 441 20.15 8.83 21.37
C MET A 441 21.33 9.10 20.44
N GLU A 442 21.88 8.03 19.89
CA GLU A 442 22.89 8.10 18.84
C GLU A 442 22.32 8.82 17.60
N MET A 443 23.14 9.66 17.00
CA MET A 443 22.75 10.48 15.86
C MET A 443 22.46 9.59 14.65
N ILE A 444 21.24 9.71 14.11
CA ILE A 444 20.96 9.16 12.78
C ILE A 444 21.52 10.14 11.77
N GLU A 445 22.52 9.72 11.01
CA GLU A 445 23.13 10.52 9.95
C GLU A 445 22.39 10.32 8.62
N PRO A 446 21.59 11.28 8.13
CA PRO A 446 20.93 11.15 6.84
C PRO A 446 21.93 11.23 5.69
N PRO A 447 21.68 10.54 4.56
CA PRO A 447 22.55 10.60 3.39
C PRO A 447 22.72 12.06 2.91
N PRO A 448 23.96 12.51 2.67
CA PRO A 448 24.22 13.89 2.25
C PRO A 448 23.86 14.12 0.78
N GLY A 449 23.76 15.39 0.38
CA GLY A 449 23.73 15.78 -1.03
C GLY A 449 22.38 15.65 -1.73
N VAL A 450 21.29 15.46 -0.97
CA VAL A 450 19.92 15.48 -1.51
C VAL A 450 19.32 16.86 -1.33
N GLY A 451 19.07 17.59 -2.41
CA GLY A 451 18.36 18.86 -2.39
C GLY A 451 16.89 18.75 -2.80
N ASN A 452 16.06 19.74 -2.46
CA ASN A 452 14.71 19.86 -3.01
C ASN A 452 14.29 21.33 -3.07
N LEU A 453 13.26 21.63 -3.87
CA LEU A 453 12.58 22.92 -3.90
C LEU A 453 11.43 22.86 -2.89
N LEU A 454 11.57 23.55 -1.76
CA LEU A 454 10.53 23.61 -0.72
C LEU A 454 9.72 24.88 -0.87
N LEU A 455 8.41 24.74 -1.07
CA LEU A 455 7.46 25.85 -1.07
C LEU A 455 6.83 25.96 0.32
N LYS A 456 7.12 27.07 1.00
CA LYS A 456 6.47 27.39 2.28
C LYS A 456 5.04 27.89 2.06
N GLY A 457 4.23 27.73 3.09
CA GLY A 457 2.85 28.17 3.10
C GLY A 457 2.72 29.68 2.86
N GLY A 458 1.99 30.05 1.81
CA GLY A 458 1.74 31.46 1.46
C GLY A 458 2.86 32.14 0.65
N GLU A 459 3.98 31.46 0.40
CA GLU A 459 5.05 31.99 -0.45
C GLU A 459 4.77 31.74 -1.95
N LYS A 460 5.36 32.57 -2.81
CA LYS A 460 5.19 32.48 -4.28
C LYS A 460 6.29 31.71 -4.98
N ARG A 461 7.44 31.53 -4.33
CA ARG A 461 8.64 30.92 -4.91
C ARG A 461 9.18 29.90 -3.93
N PRO A 462 9.58 28.70 -4.39
CA PRO A 462 10.19 27.71 -3.53
C PRO A 462 11.65 28.09 -3.25
N LYS A 463 12.18 27.59 -2.14
CA LYS A 463 13.59 27.70 -1.79
C LYS A 463 14.32 26.38 -2.07
N LEU A 464 15.36 26.43 -2.89
CA LEU A 464 16.30 25.32 -3.04
C LEU A 464 17.08 25.15 -1.74
N THR A 465 17.01 23.97 -1.14
CA THR A 465 17.70 23.65 0.11
C THR A 465 18.15 22.19 0.08
N GLU A 466 19.26 21.86 0.72
CA GLU A 466 19.56 20.48 1.08
C GLU A 466 18.51 19.99 2.08
N VAL A 467 18.01 18.76 1.91
CA VAL A 467 16.88 18.25 2.66
C VAL A 467 17.17 16.95 3.38
N VAL A 468 16.50 16.78 4.51
CA VAL A 468 16.40 15.52 5.24
C VAL A 468 14.95 15.06 5.20
N SER A 469 14.72 13.80 4.86
CA SER A 469 13.38 13.23 4.79
C SER A 469 13.15 12.14 5.83
N GLU A 470 12.04 12.27 6.53
CA GLU A 470 11.60 11.43 7.62
C GLU A 470 10.29 10.73 7.24
N LEU A 471 10.33 9.41 7.17
CA LEU A 471 9.21 8.56 6.80
C LEU A 471 8.45 8.15 8.07
N GLY A 472 7.22 8.62 8.21
CA GLY A 472 6.23 8.11 9.14
C GLY A 472 5.40 6.99 8.52
N VAL A 473 5.17 5.93 9.27
CA VAL A 473 4.25 4.84 8.92
C VAL A 473 3.12 4.81 9.95
N TYR A 474 1.88 4.93 9.51
CA TYR A 474 0.72 4.89 10.40
C TYR A 474 0.34 3.47 10.74
N GLY A 475 -0.07 3.24 11.99
CA GLY A 475 -0.64 1.97 12.45
C GLY A 475 -1.98 2.18 13.13
N VAL A 476 -2.90 1.24 12.94
CA VAL A 476 -4.19 1.22 13.65
C VAL A 476 -4.27 -0.05 14.48
N MET A 477 -4.61 0.13 15.76
CA MET A 477 -4.68 -0.94 16.74
C MET A 477 -5.90 -0.77 17.66
N LEU A 478 -6.86 -1.69 17.63
CA LEU A 478 -7.94 -1.76 18.63
C LEU A 478 -7.74 -3.04 19.44
N PHE A 479 -7.56 -2.91 20.76
CA PHE A 479 -7.19 -4.03 21.62
C PHE A 479 -7.81 -3.89 23.02
N GLY A 480 -7.87 -4.99 23.77
CA GLY A 480 -8.47 -5.06 25.10
C GLY A 480 -8.90 -6.48 25.44
N GLU A 481 -9.62 -6.66 26.54
CA GLU A 481 -10.04 -8.01 27.02
C GLU A 481 -11.12 -8.67 26.13
N ARG A 482 -11.88 -7.88 25.38
CA ARG A 482 -12.94 -8.38 24.48
C ARG A 482 -12.43 -8.84 23.11
N LYS A 483 -13.17 -9.78 22.51
CA LYS A 483 -12.99 -10.20 21.11
C LYS A 483 -13.24 -9.01 20.17
N GLY A 484 -12.37 -8.84 19.18
CA GLY A 484 -12.52 -7.79 18.16
C GLY A 484 -11.25 -7.00 17.87
N ILE A 485 -10.08 -7.66 17.92
CA ILE A 485 -8.80 -6.99 17.77
C ILE A 485 -8.63 -6.51 16.33
N VAL A 486 -8.23 -5.25 16.18
CA VAL A 486 -7.78 -4.67 14.92
C VAL A 486 -6.29 -4.43 15.01
N ASN A 487 -5.53 -4.85 14.00
CA ASN A 487 -4.11 -4.53 13.88
C ASN A 487 -3.70 -4.44 12.41
N ARG A 488 -3.33 -3.25 11.94
CA ARG A 488 -2.90 -3.02 10.55
C ARG A 488 -1.98 -1.82 10.40
N GLU A 489 -1.19 -1.82 9.31
CA GLU A 489 -0.59 -0.61 8.74
C GLU A 489 -1.68 0.23 8.08
N ALA A 490 -1.53 1.56 8.14
CA ALA A 490 -2.58 2.51 7.80
C ALA A 490 -2.05 3.69 6.96
N GLY A 491 -1.11 3.43 6.05
CA GLY A 491 -0.53 4.41 5.16
C GLY A 491 0.74 5.08 5.71
N THR A 492 1.21 6.10 5.01
CA THR A 492 2.53 6.71 5.26
C THR A 492 2.49 8.22 5.21
N LEU A 493 3.51 8.86 5.78
CA LEU A 493 3.79 10.29 5.69
C LEU A 493 5.28 10.43 5.38
N LEU A 494 5.67 11.18 4.35
CA LEU A 494 7.06 11.62 4.24
C LEU A 494 7.14 13.10 4.57
N ARG A 495 7.88 13.45 5.62
CA ARG A 495 8.19 14.84 5.95
C ARG A 495 9.57 15.15 5.42
N THR A 496 9.72 16.24 4.67
CA THR A 496 11.00 16.69 4.11
C THR A 496 11.27 18.09 4.64
N LYS A 497 12.35 18.25 5.42
CA LYS A 497 12.78 19.55 5.97
C LYS A 497 14.12 19.97 5.42
N GLY A 498 14.39 21.27 5.41
CA GLY A 498 15.75 21.77 5.12
C GLY A 498 16.71 21.28 6.20
N ARG A 499 17.94 20.93 5.82
CA ARG A 499 18.97 20.43 6.74
C ARG A 499 19.24 21.39 7.91
N ASP A 500 19.15 22.69 7.65
CA ASP A 500 19.37 23.78 8.62
C ASP A 500 18.07 24.32 9.25
N SER A 501 16.92 23.65 9.08
CA SER A 501 15.62 24.19 9.47
C SER A 501 14.78 23.25 10.32
N ASP A 502 14.10 23.83 11.30
CA ASP A 502 13.05 23.17 12.10
C ASP A 502 11.68 23.12 11.40
N GLU A 503 11.52 23.75 10.23
CA GLU A 503 10.26 23.75 9.46
C GLU A 503 10.33 22.77 8.28
N GLY A 504 9.43 21.77 8.28
CA GLY A 504 9.33 20.75 7.23
C GLY A 504 8.15 20.94 6.27
N GLY A 505 8.36 20.60 5.00
CA GLY A 505 7.30 20.36 4.01
C GLY A 505 6.85 18.90 4.02
N VAL A 506 5.62 18.63 3.58
CA VAL A 506 5.14 17.26 3.37
C VAL A 506 5.44 16.85 1.92
N ALA A 507 6.00 15.65 1.76
CA ALA A 507 6.39 15.04 0.50
C ALA A 507 5.82 13.61 0.41
N ILE A 508 6.11 12.90 -0.68
CA ILE A 508 5.91 11.44 -0.77
C ILE A 508 7.25 10.79 -1.03
N ALA A 509 7.45 9.61 -0.44
CA ALA A 509 8.53 8.70 -0.78
C ALA A 509 8.33 8.14 -2.19
N HIS A 510 9.34 8.30 -3.05
CA HIS A 510 9.35 7.74 -4.39
C HIS A 510 10.18 6.44 -4.42
N PRO A 511 9.57 5.24 -4.43
CA PRO A 511 10.28 3.99 -4.29
C PRO A 511 10.69 3.40 -5.66
N GLU A 512 11.89 2.84 -5.79
CA GLU A 512 12.37 2.15 -7.02
C GLU A 512 12.24 0.61 -7.00
N TYR A 513 11.71 0.03 -8.10
CA TYR A 513 11.52 -1.38 -8.57
C TYR A 513 11.49 -2.63 -7.64
N GLY A 514 10.63 -3.59 -8.03
CA GLY A 514 10.64 -5.01 -7.63
C GLY A 514 9.32 -5.76 -7.95
N LEU A 515 9.38 -7.10 -8.15
CA LEU A 515 8.25 -8.05 -8.35
C LEU A 515 7.08 -7.83 -7.38
N ILE A 516 5.83 -8.10 -7.77
CA ILE A 516 4.67 -7.46 -7.10
C ILE A 516 3.95 -8.37 -6.08
N TRP A 517 3.75 -9.69 -6.30
CA TRP A 517 2.76 -10.47 -5.52
C TRP A 517 3.30 -11.71 -4.76
N ALA A 518 4.45 -12.28 -5.12
CA ALA A 518 5.05 -13.48 -4.52
C ALA A 518 6.47 -13.24 -3.95
N LYS A 519 6.74 -12.01 -3.49
CA LYS A 519 8.05 -11.61 -2.94
C LYS A 519 8.52 -12.55 -1.81
N ASP A 520 7.62 -12.91 -0.90
CA ASP A 520 7.95 -13.74 0.27
C ASP A 520 8.25 -15.21 -0.12
N GLU A 521 7.56 -15.76 -1.12
CA GLU A 521 7.77 -17.12 -1.62
C GLU A 521 9.06 -17.27 -2.44
N ILE A 522 9.43 -16.25 -3.25
CA ILE A 522 10.74 -16.20 -3.94
C ILE A 522 11.87 -16.15 -2.91
N VAL A 523 11.68 -15.25 -1.94
CA VAL A 523 12.35 -15.13 -0.65
C VAL A 523 12.79 -16.48 -0.06
N SER A 524 11.77 -17.15 0.45
CA SER A 524 11.88 -18.35 1.25
C SER A 524 12.24 -19.60 0.46
N LEU A 525 11.81 -19.73 -0.80
CA LEU A 525 11.94 -20.98 -1.56
C LEU A 525 13.11 -20.99 -2.53
N LEU A 526 13.41 -19.87 -3.21
CA LEU A 526 14.45 -19.81 -4.24
C LEU A 526 15.77 -19.21 -3.70
N GLY A 527 15.70 -18.26 -2.77
CA GLY A 527 16.86 -17.61 -2.16
C GLY A 527 17.89 -18.58 -1.54
N PRO A 528 17.49 -19.68 -0.87
CA PRO A 528 18.44 -20.67 -0.37
C PRO A 528 19.14 -21.51 -1.46
N ILE A 529 18.66 -21.47 -2.70
CA ILE A 529 19.04 -22.39 -3.79
C ILE A 529 19.85 -21.66 -4.87
N ALA A 530 19.61 -20.38 -5.08
CA ALA A 530 20.29 -19.59 -6.10
C ALA A 530 20.43 -18.12 -5.72
N GLU A 531 21.54 -17.51 -6.16
CA GLU A 531 21.70 -16.06 -6.17
C GLU A 531 20.74 -15.43 -7.19
N LEU A 532 20.00 -14.41 -6.75
CA LEU A 532 19.01 -13.73 -7.57
C LEU A 532 19.63 -12.49 -8.22
N VAL A 533 19.83 -12.55 -9.53
CA VAL A 533 20.34 -11.41 -10.32
C VAL A 533 19.15 -10.59 -10.86
N PRO A 534 18.99 -9.32 -10.47
CA PRO A 534 17.84 -8.51 -10.88
C PRO A 534 17.99 -8.02 -12.33
N PHE A 535 16.91 -8.14 -13.10
CA PHE A 535 16.80 -7.55 -14.43
C PHE A 535 16.61 -6.02 -14.32
N THR A 536 17.52 -5.24 -14.89
CA THR A 536 17.47 -3.76 -14.85
C THR A 536 17.56 -3.08 -16.21
N SER A 537 17.85 -3.84 -17.27
CA SER A 537 18.11 -3.29 -18.60
C SER A 537 16.86 -2.59 -19.13
N LYS A 538 17.03 -1.38 -19.66
CA LYS A 538 15.94 -0.49 -20.13
C LYS A 538 15.74 -0.56 -21.64
N SER A 539 16.71 -1.09 -22.38
CA SER A 539 16.61 -1.36 -23.81
C SER A 539 17.20 -2.72 -24.17
N ARG A 540 16.90 -3.18 -25.39
CA ARG A 540 17.41 -4.44 -25.94
C ARG A 540 18.93 -4.42 -26.11
N GLU A 541 19.49 -3.29 -26.53
CA GLU A 541 20.94 -3.09 -26.68
C GLU A 541 21.65 -3.11 -25.33
N GLU A 542 21.07 -2.45 -24.31
CA GLU A 542 21.58 -2.49 -22.94
C GLU A 542 21.54 -3.93 -22.39
N PHE A 543 20.46 -4.66 -22.64
CA PHE A 543 20.36 -6.06 -22.26
C PHE A 543 21.46 -6.92 -22.88
N TYR A 544 21.81 -6.69 -24.15
CA TYR A 544 22.89 -7.41 -24.82
C TYR A 544 24.27 -7.08 -24.25
N ALA A 545 24.48 -5.83 -23.83
CA ALA A 545 25.70 -5.44 -23.13
C ALA A 545 25.77 -6.12 -21.75
N ASP A 546 24.67 -6.10 -21.00
CA ASP A 546 24.56 -6.71 -19.67
C ASP A 546 24.70 -8.24 -19.71
N CYS A 547 24.23 -8.90 -20.78
CA CYS A 547 24.44 -10.35 -20.98
C CYS A 547 25.92 -10.75 -21.05
N LYS A 548 26.83 -9.82 -21.38
CA LYS A 548 28.27 -10.08 -21.43
C LYS A 548 28.98 -9.77 -20.11
N THR A 549 28.30 -9.12 -19.18
CA THR A 549 28.88 -8.65 -17.92
C THR A 549 27.97 -9.04 -16.76
N LYS A 550 26.93 -8.24 -16.52
CA LYS A 550 26.03 -8.33 -15.37
C LYS A 550 25.30 -9.66 -15.24
N TYR A 551 24.86 -10.23 -16.36
CA TYR A 551 24.12 -11.49 -16.36
C TYR A 551 25.01 -12.70 -16.68
N ASP A 552 26.33 -12.51 -16.76
CA ASP A 552 27.24 -13.64 -16.89
C ASP A 552 27.09 -14.60 -15.70
N GLY A 553 27.15 -15.90 -15.97
CA GLY A 553 26.92 -16.94 -14.97
C GLY A 553 25.46 -17.22 -14.60
N VAL A 554 24.47 -16.45 -15.10
CA VAL A 554 23.05 -16.74 -14.85
C VAL A 554 22.67 -18.09 -15.44
N VAL A 555 22.06 -18.97 -14.63
CA VAL A 555 21.67 -20.34 -15.03
C VAL A 555 20.19 -20.46 -15.37
N GLY A 556 19.33 -19.74 -14.65
CA GLY A 556 17.87 -19.78 -14.84
C GLY A 556 17.28 -18.38 -14.89
N ILE A 557 16.38 -18.15 -15.84
CA ILE A 557 15.71 -16.86 -16.04
C ILE A 557 14.25 -16.99 -15.59
N TYR A 558 13.86 -16.16 -14.63
CA TYR A 558 12.45 -15.82 -14.41
C TYR A 558 12.05 -14.78 -15.45
N ARG A 559 11.08 -15.08 -16.32
CA ARG A 559 10.67 -14.17 -17.39
C ARG A 559 9.24 -13.69 -17.20
N HIS A 560 9.04 -12.40 -16.96
CA HIS A 560 7.71 -11.75 -16.99
C HIS A 560 7.34 -11.25 -18.39
N SER A 561 6.06 -11.19 -18.74
CA SER A 561 5.62 -10.66 -20.04
C SER A 561 5.96 -9.18 -20.24
N ASP A 562 5.96 -8.39 -19.18
CA ASP A 562 6.32 -6.96 -19.22
C ASP A 562 7.79 -6.71 -19.58
N SER A 563 8.67 -7.71 -19.44
CA SER A 563 10.06 -7.58 -19.90
C SER A 563 10.12 -7.23 -21.39
N ALA A 564 9.12 -7.68 -22.17
CA ALA A 564 9.05 -7.39 -23.59
C ALA A 564 8.86 -5.90 -23.91
N LEU A 565 8.32 -5.09 -22.98
CA LEU A 565 8.22 -3.64 -23.15
C LEU A 565 9.59 -2.95 -23.17
N ALA A 566 10.60 -3.53 -22.50
CA ALA A 566 11.94 -2.98 -22.42
C ALA A 566 12.89 -3.61 -23.45
N ILE A 567 12.88 -4.94 -23.58
CA ILE A 567 13.89 -5.67 -24.37
C ILE A 567 13.31 -6.44 -25.56
N GLY A 568 12.00 -6.35 -25.78
CA GLY A 568 11.31 -7.15 -26.78
C GLY A 568 11.07 -8.60 -26.35
N VAL A 569 10.45 -9.37 -27.23
CA VAL A 569 10.18 -10.80 -27.02
C VAL A 569 11.47 -11.62 -27.04
N PHE A 570 11.45 -12.82 -26.47
CA PHE A 570 12.58 -13.75 -26.51
C PHE A 570 12.61 -14.44 -27.88
N ASP A 571 12.87 -13.68 -28.93
CA ASP A 571 13.10 -14.20 -30.27
C ASP A 571 14.51 -14.79 -30.42
N LYS A 572 14.80 -15.37 -31.59
CA LYS A 572 16.10 -15.98 -31.88
C LYS A 572 17.28 -15.05 -31.63
N ASP A 573 17.20 -13.78 -32.03
CA ASP A 573 18.30 -12.82 -31.90
C ASP A 573 18.60 -12.52 -30.42
N LEU A 574 17.56 -12.30 -29.60
CA LEU A 574 17.73 -12.13 -28.16
C LEU A 574 18.30 -13.40 -27.52
N ILE A 575 17.75 -14.55 -27.90
CA ILE A 575 18.20 -15.84 -27.39
C ILE A 575 19.66 -16.11 -27.74
N GLU A 576 20.17 -15.68 -28.90
CA GLU A 576 21.58 -15.80 -29.29
C GLU A 576 22.52 -14.95 -28.43
N HIS A 577 22.03 -13.85 -27.85
CA HIS A 577 22.81 -12.97 -26.97
C HIS A 577 22.81 -13.40 -25.50
N LEU A 578 21.95 -14.34 -25.09
CA LEU A 578 21.93 -14.83 -23.72
C LEU A 578 23.30 -15.41 -23.30
N PRO A 579 23.70 -15.30 -22.02
CA PRO A 579 24.91 -15.92 -21.50
C PRO A 579 24.95 -17.43 -21.77
N SER A 580 26.13 -17.98 -22.02
CA SER A 580 26.29 -19.43 -22.28
C SER A 580 25.93 -20.31 -21.07
N SER A 581 25.93 -19.73 -19.87
CA SER A 581 25.53 -20.36 -18.61
C SER A 581 24.03 -20.63 -18.50
N VAL A 582 23.20 -19.94 -19.29
CA VAL A 582 21.73 -20.06 -19.21
C VAL A 582 21.31 -21.45 -19.67
N LYS A 583 20.57 -22.15 -18.81
CA LYS A 583 20.00 -23.48 -19.06
C LYS A 583 18.47 -23.48 -19.02
N TYR A 584 17.86 -22.52 -18.33
CA TYR A 584 16.42 -22.51 -18.09
C TYR A 584 15.80 -21.14 -18.34
N VAL A 585 14.68 -21.09 -19.06
CA VAL A 585 13.81 -19.92 -19.17
C VAL A 585 12.42 -20.29 -18.65
N CYS A 586 12.08 -19.79 -17.47
CA CYS A 586 10.79 -20.05 -16.83
C CYS A 586 9.88 -18.84 -17.06
N HIS A 587 8.93 -18.99 -17.98
CA HIS A 587 8.06 -17.92 -18.44
C HIS A 587 6.79 -17.81 -17.57
N ASN A 588 6.51 -16.59 -17.09
CA ASN A 588 5.32 -16.23 -16.34
C ASN A 588 4.14 -15.94 -17.29
N GLY A 589 3.53 -17.01 -17.79
CA GLY A 589 2.42 -16.93 -18.73
C GLY A 589 1.95 -18.31 -19.15
N ALA A 590 0.66 -18.43 -19.45
CA ALA A 590 0.09 -19.69 -19.93
C ALA A 590 0.40 -19.95 -21.42
N GLY A 591 0.38 -18.90 -22.25
CA GLY A 591 0.85 -18.95 -23.63
C GLY A 591 2.25 -18.37 -23.74
N TYR A 592 3.15 -19.09 -24.40
CA TYR A 592 4.58 -18.80 -24.49
C TYR A 592 5.03 -18.45 -25.92
N ASP A 593 4.11 -17.93 -26.74
CA ASP A 593 4.37 -17.51 -28.13
C ASP A 593 5.40 -16.36 -28.25
N GLN A 594 5.72 -15.70 -27.14
CA GLN A 594 6.76 -14.68 -27.02
C GLN A 594 8.16 -15.26 -26.75
N VAL A 595 8.32 -16.59 -26.76
CA VAL A 595 9.59 -17.29 -26.56
C VAL A 595 9.82 -18.22 -27.75
N ASP A 596 10.90 -18.02 -28.49
CA ASP A 596 11.31 -18.93 -29.55
C ASP A 596 11.91 -20.21 -28.95
N VAL A 597 11.04 -21.19 -28.71
CA VAL A 597 11.40 -22.48 -28.12
C VAL A 597 12.41 -23.25 -28.97
N ALA A 598 12.39 -23.08 -30.30
CA ALA A 598 13.34 -23.74 -31.18
C ALA A 598 14.74 -23.14 -31.02
N ALA A 599 14.85 -21.82 -30.95
CA ALA A 599 16.12 -21.14 -30.67
C ALA A 599 16.65 -21.49 -29.27
N CYS A 600 15.79 -21.53 -28.25
CA CYS A 600 16.17 -22.03 -26.92
C CYS A 600 16.70 -23.46 -26.98
N SER A 601 15.99 -24.37 -27.67
CA SER A 601 16.36 -25.78 -27.79
C SER A 601 17.70 -25.96 -28.53
N ALA A 602 17.95 -25.19 -29.59
CA ALA A 602 19.22 -25.20 -30.32
C ALA A 602 20.42 -24.81 -29.44
N ARG A 603 20.18 -24.00 -28.40
CA ARG A 603 21.16 -23.62 -27.38
C ARG A 603 21.17 -24.52 -26.14
N GLY A 604 20.37 -25.59 -26.11
CA GLY A 604 20.24 -26.46 -24.94
C GLY A 604 19.49 -25.82 -23.76
N ILE A 605 18.73 -24.75 -23.99
CA ILE A 605 17.93 -24.04 -22.98
C ILE A 605 16.55 -24.69 -22.91
N GLN A 606 16.16 -25.16 -21.72
CA GLN A 606 14.81 -25.67 -21.48
C GLN A 606 13.86 -24.53 -21.07
N VAL A 607 12.60 -24.63 -21.51
CA VAL A 607 11.58 -23.60 -21.32
C VAL A 607 10.40 -24.16 -20.53
N SER A 608 9.94 -23.44 -19.50
CA SER A 608 8.69 -23.73 -18.81
C SER A 608 7.70 -22.59 -18.91
N HIS A 609 6.44 -22.87 -18.59
CA HIS A 609 5.33 -21.93 -18.58
C HIS A 609 4.40 -22.21 -17.38
N THR A 610 3.30 -21.48 -17.23
CA THR A 610 2.37 -21.61 -16.09
C THR A 610 0.99 -22.16 -16.50
N PRO A 611 0.90 -23.41 -17.02
CA PRO A 611 -0.38 -23.99 -17.37
C PRO A 611 -1.21 -24.23 -16.11
N GLY A 612 -2.53 -24.08 -16.21
CA GLY A 612 -3.47 -24.33 -15.11
C GLY A 612 -3.66 -23.17 -14.15
N ALA A 613 -2.63 -22.34 -13.90
CA ALA A 613 -2.74 -21.21 -12.98
C ALA A 613 -3.80 -20.18 -13.40
N VAL A 614 -4.00 -20.03 -14.71
CA VAL A 614 -4.89 -19.02 -15.32
C VAL A 614 -6.30 -19.54 -15.61
N ASP A 615 -6.52 -20.86 -15.54
CA ASP A 615 -7.67 -21.53 -16.16
C ASP A 615 -9.00 -20.91 -15.71
N ASP A 616 -9.16 -20.71 -14.40
CA ASP A 616 -10.39 -20.18 -13.82
C ASP A 616 -10.60 -18.70 -14.11
N ALA A 617 -9.55 -17.88 -14.05
CA ALA A 617 -9.66 -16.44 -14.29
C ALA A 617 -10.00 -16.16 -15.75
N THR A 618 -9.29 -16.79 -16.68
CA THR A 618 -9.53 -16.61 -18.12
C THR A 618 -10.89 -17.21 -18.53
N ALA A 619 -11.31 -18.32 -17.92
CA ALA A 619 -12.66 -18.87 -18.15
C ALA A 619 -13.77 -17.96 -17.62
N THR A 620 -13.54 -17.30 -16.48
CA THR A 620 -14.48 -16.30 -15.93
C THR A 620 -14.58 -15.10 -16.86
N ASN A 621 -13.45 -14.64 -17.42
CA ASN A 621 -13.43 -13.57 -18.41
C ASN A 621 -14.20 -13.96 -19.69
N ALA A 622 -13.97 -15.17 -20.21
CA ALA A 622 -14.70 -15.69 -21.36
C ALA A 622 -16.20 -15.81 -21.10
N ALA A 623 -16.61 -16.27 -19.91
CA ALA A 623 -18.03 -16.32 -19.53
C ALA A 623 -18.67 -14.92 -19.50
N PHE A 624 -17.97 -13.93 -18.92
CA PHE A 624 -18.40 -12.53 -18.96
C PHE A 624 -18.58 -12.04 -20.40
N LEU A 625 -17.60 -12.31 -21.29
CA LEU A 625 -17.67 -11.91 -22.69
C LEU A 625 -18.87 -12.55 -23.42
N ILE A 626 -19.15 -13.84 -23.20
CA ILE A 626 -20.32 -14.51 -23.77
C ILE A 626 -21.61 -13.83 -23.30
N ILE A 627 -21.76 -13.67 -21.98
CA ILE A 627 -22.97 -13.09 -21.39
C ILE A 627 -23.15 -11.65 -21.85
N SER A 628 -22.11 -10.83 -21.78
CA SER A 628 -22.13 -9.42 -22.15
C SER A 628 -22.41 -9.23 -23.65
N ALA A 629 -21.82 -10.05 -24.53
CA ALA A 629 -22.07 -9.97 -25.97
C ALA A 629 -23.50 -10.37 -26.32
N LEU A 630 -24.04 -11.44 -25.74
CA LEU A 630 -25.42 -11.88 -25.99
C LEU A 630 -26.45 -10.87 -25.43
N ARG A 631 -26.18 -10.34 -24.24
CA ARG A 631 -27.10 -9.45 -23.49
C ARG A 631 -26.88 -7.95 -23.75
N GLN A 632 -25.89 -7.60 -24.57
CA GLN A 632 -25.49 -6.22 -24.88
C GLN A 632 -25.11 -5.41 -23.62
N PHE A 633 -24.55 -6.05 -22.58
CA PHE A 633 -24.27 -5.36 -21.32
C PHE A 633 -23.20 -4.28 -21.47
N SER A 634 -22.15 -4.52 -22.26
CA SER A 634 -21.12 -3.51 -22.54
C SER A 634 -21.71 -2.25 -23.19
N TYR A 635 -22.61 -2.41 -24.18
CA TYR A 635 -23.31 -1.28 -24.79
C TYR A 635 -24.26 -0.59 -23.80
N GLY A 636 -25.02 -1.35 -23.01
CA GLY A 636 -25.90 -0.78 -21.97
C GLY A 636 -25.14 0.01 -20.91
N GLU A 637 -23.98 -0.49 -20.47
CA GLU A 637 -23.10 0.19 -19.54
C GLU A 637 -22.57 1.51 -20.13
N LYS A 638 -22.08 1.46 -21.38
CA LYS A 638 -21.63 2.64 -22.14
C LYS A 638 -22.74 3.71 -22.25
N MET A 639 -23.97 3.31 -22.58
CA MET A 639 -25.11 4.22 -22.69
C MET A 639 -25.55 4.80 -21.34
N ALA A 640 -25.52 3.99 -20.28
CA ALA A 640 -25.82 4.45 -18.93
C ALA A 640 -24.81 5.49 -18.46
N ARG A 641 -23.51 5.24 -18.64
CA ARG A 641 -22.44 6.20 -18.30
C ARG A 641 -22.50 7.48 -19.13
N SER A 642 -22.93 7.39 -20.39
CA SER A 642 -23.08 8.56 -21.25
C SER A 642 -24.38 9.34 -20.98
N GLY A 643 -25.18 8.96 -19.97
CA GLY A 643 -26.44 9.63 -19.62
C GLY A 643 -27.58 9.40 -20.62
N LEU A 644 -27.44 8.44 -21.55
CA LEU A 644 -28.43 8.16 -22.59
C LEU A 644 -29.45 7.10 -22.18
N TRP A 645 -29.29 6.48 -21.00
CA TRP A 645 -30.13 5.39 -20.48
C TRP A 645 -30.21 4.20 -21.43
N LYS A 646 -31.20 4.20 -22.35
CA LYS A 646 -31.28 3.30 -23.51
C LYS A 646 -30.98 4.14 -24.74
N GLY A 647 -29.75 4.05 -25.25
CA GLY A 647 -29.31 4.79 -26.43
C GLY A 647 -30.21 4.57 -27.67
N PRO A 648 -30.06 5.39 -28.72
CA PRO A 648 -31.00 5.45 -29.85
C PRO A 648 -31.09 4.16 -30.69
N LYS A 649 -30.10 3.26 -30.57
CA LYS A 649 -30.03 1.99 -31.30
C LYS A 649 -30.36 0.76 -30.43
N TRP A 650 -31.07 0.94 -29.31
CA TRP A 650 -31.38 -0.18 -28.41
C TRP A 650 -32.27 -1.23 -29.09
N THR A 651 -31.77 -2.45 -29.21
CA THR A 651 -32.50 -3.61 -29.75
C THR A 651 -32.63 -4.69 -28.68
N PRO A 652 -33.70 -5.52 -28.71
CA PRO A 652 -33.81 -6.65 -27.79
C PRO A 652 -32.60 -7.59 -27.89
N ALA A 653 -31.98 -7.87 -26.74
CA ALA A 653 -30.82 -8.74 -26.65
C ALA A 653 -31.21 -10.23 -26.60
N SER A 654 -30.23 -11.11 -26.67
CA SER A 654 -30.41 -12.56 -26.65
C SER A 654 -30.02 -13.14 -25.29
N ASP A 655 -30.83 -14.09 -24.80
CA ASP A 655 -30.51 -14.86 -23.60
C ASP A 655 -29.57 -16.03 -23.91
N PRO A 656 -28.64 -16.39 -22.99
CA PRO A 656 -27.75 -17.54 -23.16
C PRO A 656 -28.47 -18.89 -23.04
N GLU A 657 -29.58 -18.97 -22.30
CA GLU A 657 -30.26 -20.21 -21.97
C GLU A 657 -30.69 -21.01 -23.22
N GLY A 658 -30.43 -22.32 -23.21
CA GLY A 658 -30.81 -23.24 -24.29
C GLY A 658 -29.94 -23.18 -25.54
N ARG A 659 -29.04 -22.18 -25.66
CA ARG A 659 -28.10 -22.03 -26.78
C ARG A 659 -26.95 -23.03 -26.70
N VAL A 660 -26.36 -23.32 -27.85
CA VAL A 660 -25.21 -24.19 -28.02
C VAL A 660 -23.92 -23.37 -27.97
N LEU A 661 -23.08 -23.65 -26.98
CA LEU A 661 -21.69 -23.17 -26.91
C LEU A 661 -20.75 -24.20 -27.52
N GLY A 662 -20.15 -23.87 -28.65
CA GLY A 662 -19.07 -24.62 -29.28
C GLY A 662 -17.70 -24.14 -28.83
N ILE A 663 -16.93 -25.01 -28.17
CA ILE A 663 -15.58 -24.70 -27.71
C ILE A 663 -14.56 -25.33 -28.66
N ILE A 664 -13.70 -24.50 -29.27
CA ILE A 664 -12.61 -24.96 -30.13
C ILE A 664 -11.31 -24.92 -29.33
N GLY A 665 -10.73 -26.09 -29.07
CA GLY A 665 -9.58 -26.21 -28.17
C GLY A 665 -9.99 -26.28 -26.71
N MET A 666 -10.91 -27.18 -26.36
CA MET A 666 -11.33 -27.38 -24.96
C MET A 666 -10.19 -27.98 -24.15
N GLY A 667 -9.29 -27.13 -23.64
CA GLY A 667 -8.20 -27.44 -22.70
C GLY A 667 -8.59 -27.10 -21.26
N GLY A 668 -7.64 -26.68 -20.42
CA GLY A 668 -7.89 -26.26 -19.04
C GLY A 668 -8.94 -25.15 -18.93
N ILE A 669 -8.64 -23.99 -19.53
CA ILE A 669 -9.57 -22.84 -19.67
C ILE A 669 -10.91 -23.28 -20.30
N GLY A 670 -10.88 -24.08 -21.37
CA GLY A 670 -12.10 -24.50 -22.07
C GLY A 670 -13.03 -25.36 -21.20
N LYS A 671 -12.48 -26.29 -20.40
CA LYS A 671 -13.26 -27.07 -19.43
C LYS A 671 -13.82 -26.20 -18.31
N ALA A 672 -13.00 -25.27 -17.80
CA ALA A 672 -13.42 -24.33 -16.77
C ALA A 672 -14.55 -23.41 -17.26
N LEU A 673 -14.52 -23.01 -18.54
CA LEU A 673 -15.59 -22.26 -19.21
C LEU A 673 -16.85 -23.11 -19.39
N ALA A 674 -16.72 -24.33 -19.93
CA ALA A 674 -17.84 -25.26 -20.11
C ALA A 674 -18.64 -25.45 -18.82
N ARG A 675 -17.95 -25.71 -17.70
CA ARG A 675 -18.58 -25.87 -16.38
C ARG A 675 -19.35 -24.62 -15.94
N ARG A 676 -18.82 -23.43 -16.18
CA ARG A 676 -19.50 -22.16 -15.83
C ARG A 676 -20.75 -21.95 -16.67
N MET A 677 -20.68 -22.24 -17.97
CA MET A 677 -21.80 -22.00 -18.89
C MET A 677 -22.94 -23.03 -18.76
N LEU A 678 -22.68 -24.20 -18.17
CA LEU A 678 -23.75 -25.09 -17.71
C LEU A 678 -24.66 -24.42 -16.67
N GLY A 679 -24.13 -23.53 -15.83
CA GLY A 679 -24.92 -22.74 -14.88
C GLY A 679 -25.89 -21.76 -15.53
N PHE A 680 -25.70 -21.46 -16.82
CA PHE A 680 -26.60 -20.66 -17.66
C PHE A 680 -27.46 -21.52 -18.59
N ASN A 681 -27.59 -22.82 -18.29
CA ASN A 681 -28.36 -23.79 -19.09
C ASN A 681 -27.97 -23.83 -20.58
N MET A 682 -26.71 -23.56 -20.91
CA MET A 682 -26.18 -23.74 -22.27
C MET A 682 -25.86 -25.21 -22.55
N LYS A 683 -26.01 -25.61 -23.81
CA LYS A 683 -25.57 -26.92 -24.30
C LYS A 683 -24.12 -26.83 -24.73
N ILE A 684 -23.25 -27.68 -24.19
CA ILE A 684 -21.82 -27.64 -24.49
C ILE A 684 -21.47 -28.67 -25.56
N ILE A 685 -20.87 -28.20 -26.65
CA ILE A 685 -20.20 -29.04 -27.64
C ILE A 685 -18.74 -28.59 -27.78
N TYR A 686 -17.84 -29.51 -28.12
CA TYR A 686 -16.43 -29.15 -28.27
C TYR A 686 -15.74 -29.89 -29.41
N TYR A 687 -14.73 -29.23 -29.97
CA TYR A 687 -13.83 -29.80 -30.96
C TYR A 687 -12.39 -29.72 -30.43
N ASN A 688 -11.77 -30.89 -30.38
CA ASN A 688 -10.36 -31.13 -30.15
C ASN A 688 -9.86 -32.13 -31.20
N ARG A 689 -8.54 -32.21 -31.42
CA ARG A 689 -7.95 -33.22 -32.32
C ARG A 689 -8.30 -34.66 -31.93
N SER A 690 -8.56 -34.89 -30.66
CA SER A 690 -9.02 -36.17 -30.12
C SER A 690 -10.01 -35.91 -28.99
N PRO A 691 -11.00 -36.80 -28.79
CA PRO A 691 -11.90 -36.71 -27.64
C PRO A 691 -11.14 -36.92 -26.34
N TYR A 692 -11.71 -36.44 -25.24
CA TYR A 692 -11.22 -36.75 -23.90
C TYR A 692 -11.44 -38.22 -23.54
N SER A 693 -10.42 -38.85 -22.95
CA SER A 693 -10.49 -40.20 -22.39
C SER A 693 -9.80 -40.22 -21.01
N PRO A 694 -10.52 -40.48 -19.90
CA PRO A 694 -11.98 -40.63 -19.83
C PRO A 694 -12.72 -39.33 -20.21
N ALA A 695 -14.00 -39.46 -20.56
CA ALA A 695 -14.85 -38.31 -20.86
C ALA A 695 -14.92 -37.35 -19.66
N PRO A 696 -15.16 -36.03 -19.88
CA PRO A 696 -15.30 -35.07 -18.80
C PRO A 696 -16.45 -35.45 -17.85
N ASP A 697 -16.33 -35.05 -16.59
CA ASP A 697 -17.28 -35.30 -15.50
C ASP A 697 -18.54 -34.41 -15.56
N PHE A 698 -18.76 -33.70 -16.66
CA PHE A 698 -19.90 -32.81 -16.87
C PHE A 698 -20.49 -32.99 -18.27
N PRO A 699 -21.78 -32.66 -18.48
CA PRO A 699 -22.43 -32.79 -19.77
C PRO A 699 -21.74 -31.96 -20.86
N CYS A 700 -21.13 -32.65 -21.83
CA CYS A 700 -20.58 -32.05 -23.04
C CYS A 700 -20.52 -33.09 -24.17
N THR A 701 -20.64 -32.64 -25.42
CA THR A 701 -20.59 -33.53 -26.60
C THR A 701 -19.34 -33.25 -27.43
N TYR A 702 -18.56 -34.30 -27.70
CA TYR A 702 -17.45 -34.21 -28.65
C TYR A 702 -17.99 -34.19 -30.08
N ILE A 703 -17.50 -33.24 -30.88
CA ILE A 703 -17.74 -33.20 -32.32
C ILE A 703 -16.39 -33.46 -33.00
N ASP A 704 -16.34 -34.48 -33.86
CA ASP A 704 -15.13 -34.93 -34.56
C ASP A 704 -14.75 -34.06 -35.77
N ASN A 705 -15.66 -33.16 -36.19
CA ASN A 705 -15.48 -32.28 -37.33
C ASN A 705 -15.79 -30.83 -36.95
N MET A 706 -14.80 -29.94 -37.12
CA MET A 706 -14.94 -28.52 -36.80
C MET A 706 -16.08 -27.84 -37.57
N ASN A 707 -16.33 -28.20 -38.84
CA ASN A 707 -17.44 -27.61 -39.61
C ASN A 707 -18.79 -27.98 -39.00
N ASN A 708 -18.94 -29.23 -38.53
CA ASN A 708 -20.16 -29.67 -37.85
C ASN A 708 -20.35 -28.94 -36.52
N LEU A 709 -19.27 -28.63 -35.79
CA LEU A 709 -19.34 -27.81 -34.58
C LEU A 709 -19.81 -26.39 -34.91
N LEU A 710 -19.20 -25.75 -35.92
CA LEU A 710 -19.55 -24.39 -36.32
C LEU A 710 -21.03 -24.27 -36.75
N ALA A 711 -21.52 -25.23 -37.54
CA ALA A 711 -22.91 -25.26 -37.99
C ALA A 711 -23.93 -25.47 -36.85
N GLN A 712 -23.51 -26.08 -35.74
CA GLN A 712 -24.37 -26.36 -34.59
C GLN A 712 -24.30 -25.28 -33.49
N SER A 713 -23.26 -24.47 -33.48
CA SER A 713 -22.97 -23.51 -32.40
C SER A 713 -23.72 -22.19 -32.59
N ASP A 714 -24.36 -21.71 -31.52
CA ASP A 714 -24.90 -20.34 -31.44
C ASP A 714 -23.82 -19.37 -30.93
N VAL A 715 -22.90 -19.87 -30.11
CA VAL A 715 -21.71 -19.17 -29.63
C VAL A 715 -20.49 -20.05 -29.88
N VAL A 716 -19.43 -19.50 -30.45
CA VAL A 716 -18.14 -20.19 -30.63
C VAL A 716 -17.09 -19.52 -29.76
N SER A 717 -16.43 -20.28 -28.88
CA SER A 717 -15.33 -19.81 -28.05
C SER A 717 -14.00 -20.42 -28.51
N LEU A 718 -13.00 -19.56 -28.74
CA LEU A 718 -11.67 -19.96 -29.18
C LEU A 718 -10.72 -20.05 -27.99
N ASN A 719 -10.14 -21.24 -27.80
CA ASN A 719 -9.22 -21.56 -26.70
C ASN A 719 -7.94 -22.23 -27.24
N LEU A 720 -7.51 -21.80 -28.42
CA LEU A 720 -6.38 -22.38 -29.15
C LEU A 720 -5.05 -21.70 -28.81
N PRO A 721 -3.95 -22.43 -28.61
CA PRO A 721 -2.63 -21.81 -28.55
C PRO A 721 -2.26 -21.20 -29.90
N LEU A 722 -1.57 -20.05 -29.91
CA LEU A 722 -1.06 -19.46 -31.15
C LEU A 722 0.23 -20.17 -31.59
N ASN A 723 0.23 -20.68 -32.81
CA ASN A 723 1.37 -21.29 -33.48
C ASN A 723 1.17 -21.19 -35.00
N ALA A 724 2.12 -21.71 -35.78
CA ALA A 724 2.07 -21.66 -37.24
C ALA A 724 0.78 -22.27 -37.85
N ASN A 725 0.15 -23.24 -37.19
CA ASN A 725 -1.07 -23.88 -37.70
C ASN A 725 -2.36 -23.16 -37.27
N THR A 726 -2.31 -22.33 -36.23
CA THR A 726 -3.50 -21.65 -35.68
C THR A 726 -3.55 -20.17 -36.01
N LYS A 727 -2.42 -19.55 -36.37
CA LYS A 727 -2.35 -18.17 -36.84
C LYS A 727 -3.21 -17.99 -38.10
N GLY A 728 -4.19 -17.09 -38.03
CA GLY A 728 -5.15 -16.85 -39.11
C GLY A 728 -6.01 -18.05 -39.50
N SER A 729 -6.12 -19.06 -38.63
CA SER A 729 -6.89 -20.28 -38.93
C SER A 729 -8.41 -20.10 -38.84
N PHE A 730 -8.86 -18.98 -38.25
CA PHE A 730 -10.27 -18.63 -38.12
C PHE A 730 -10.56 -17.34 -38.90
N GLY A 731 -11.05 -17.49 -40.13
CA GLY A 731 -11.39 -16.37 -41.01
C GLY A 731 -12.71 -16.61 -41.75
N LYS A 732 -12.85 -16.02 -42.93
CA LYS A 732 -14.11 -16.01 -43.71
C LYS A 732 -14.74 -17.40 -43.86
N ALA A 733 -13.93 -18.40 -44.22
CA ALA A 733 -14.41 -19.77 -44.44
C ALA A 733 -14.99 -20.43 -43.17
N GLN A 734 -14.53 -20.03 -41.99
CA GLN A 734 -15.06 -20.50 -40.70
C GLN A 734 -16.32 -19.71 -40.34
N PHE A 735 -16.30 -18.38 -40.51
CA PHE A 735 -17.47 -17.53 -40.28
C PHE A 735 -18.65 -17.94 -41.16
N ASP A 736 -18.43 -18.21 -42.45
CA ASP A 736 -19.47 -18.65 -43.40
C ASP A 736 -20.20 -19.92 -42.92
N LYS A 737 -19.50 -20.79 -42.19
CA LYS A 737 -20.04 -22.07 -41.67
C LYS A 737 -20.72 -21.95 -40.30
N MET A 738 -20.56 -20.83 -39.61
CA MET A 738 -21.32 -20.56 -38.39
C MET A 738 -22.79 -20.30 -38.75
N LYS A 739 -23.70 -20.43 -37.78
CA LYS A 739 -25.08 -20.00 -37.97
C LYS A 739 -25.15 -18.50 -38.24
N ASP A 740 -26.16 -18.08 -38.99
CA ASP A 740 -26.46 -16.66 -39.13
C ASP A 740 -26.87 -16.08 -37.77
N GLY A 741 -26.29 -14.93 -37.41
CA GLY A 741 -26.51 -14.31 -36.10
C GLY A 741 -25.78 -14.98 -34.94
N ALA A 742 -24.74 -15.79 -35.20
CA ALA A 742 -23.93 -16.41 -34.16
C ALA A 742 -23.03 -15.38 -33.43
N CYS A 743 -22.44 -15.80 -32.31
CA CYS A 743 -21.49 -15.02 -31.52
C CYS A 743 -20.09 -15.66 -31.53
N LEU A 744 -19.04 -14.86 -31.68
CA LEU A 744 -17.65 -15.30 -31.48
C LEU A 744 -17.10 -14.74 -30.16
N VAL A 745 -16.45 -15.59 -29.35
CA VAL A 745 -15.66 -15.17 -28.19
C VAL A 745 -14.21 -15.61 -28.32
N ASN A 746 -13.28 -14.67 -28.17
CA ASN A 746 -11.84 -14.93 -28.22
C ASN A 746 -11.13 -14.39 -26.98
N THR A 747 -10.62 -15.31 -26.15
CA THR A 747 -9.71 -15.04 -25.03
C THR A 747 -8.36 -15.75 -25.18
N ALA A 748 -8.10 -16.31 -26.36
CA ALA A 748 -6.87 -17.05 -26.63
C ALA A 748 -5.75 -16.09 -27.09
N ARG A 749 -5.69 -15.81 -28.40
CA ARG A 749 -4.78 -14.84 -29.02
C ARG A 749 -5.48 -14.18 -30.20
N GLY A 750 -5.31 -12.87 -30.37
CA GLY A 750 -5.98 -12.14 -31.44
C GLY A 750 -5.59 -12.65 -32.83
N ALA A 751 -4.31 -12.98 -33.03
CA ALA A 751 -3.79 -13.49 -34.30
C ALA A 751 -4.31 -14.89 -34.73
N VAL A 752 -5.12 -15.57 -33.92
CA VAL A 752 -5.84 -16.79 -34.36
C VAL A 752 -6.95 -16.43 -35.35
N VAL A 753 -7.54 -15.25 -35.19
CA VAL A 753 -8.63 -14.73 -36.02
C VAL A 753 -8.08 -13.81 -37.10
N VAL A 754 -8.59 -13.93 -38.32
CA VAL A 754 -8.35 -12.93 -39.37
C VAL A 754 -9.26 -11.74 -39.07
N GLU A 755 -8.69 -10.65 -38.55
CA GLU A 755 -9.44 -9.50 -38.01
C GLU A 755 -10.37 -8.84 -39.05
N GLU A 756 -9.92 -8.71 -40.29
CA GLU A 756 -10.74 -8.15 -41.38
C GLU A 756 -11.96 -9.00 -41.70
N ASP A 757 -11.82 -10.33 -41.66
CA ASP A 757 -12.94 -11.25 -41.88
C ASP A 757 -13.94 -11.20 -40.72
N LEU A 758 -13.46 -10.98 -39.49
CA LEU A 758 -14.32 -10.79 -38.32
C LEU A 758 -15.14 -9.51 -38.45
N ILE A 759 -14.50 -8.41 -38.84
CA ILE A 759 -15.17 -7.12 -39.11
C ILE A 759 -16.25 -7.31 -40.18
N ALA A 760 -15.91 -7.93 -41.32
CA ALA A 760 -16.87 -8.18 -42.39
C ALA A 760 -18.04 -9.09 -41.96
N ALA A 761 -17.78 -10.09 -41.12
CA ALA A 761 -18.81 -10.96 -40.57
C ALA A 761 -19.76 -10.22 -39.61
N LEU A 762 -19.25 -9.28 -38.81
CA LEU A 762 -20.05 -8.43 -37.91
C LEU A 762 -20.87 -7.38 -38.68
N GLU A 763 -20.30 -6.78 -39.71
CA GLU A 763 -20.98 -5.77 -40.54
C GLU A 763 -22.10 -6.38 -41.40
N SER A 764 -21.88 -7.57 -41.94
CA SER A 764 -22.90 -8.30 -42.72
C SER A 764 -24.03 -8.90 -41.88
N GLY A 765 -23.89 -8.92 -40.54
CA GLY A 765 -24.82 -9.60 -39.63
C GLY A 765 -24.66 -11.11 -39.61
N LYS A 766 -23.64 -11.67 -40.31
CA LYS A 766 -23.31 -13.09 -40.20
C LYS A 766 -23.02 -13.47 -38.75
N LEU A 767 -22.28 -12.61 -38.05
CA LEU A 767 -22.20 -12.60 -36.60
C LEU A 767 -23.08 -11.49 -36.04
N ALA A 768 -23.92 -11.83 -35.07
CA ALA A 768 -24.73 -10.84 -34.37
C ALA A 768 -23.90 -10.03 -33.36
N CYS A 769 -22.91 -10.67 -32.74
CA CYS A 769 -22.06 -10.04 -31.73
C CYS A 769 -20.71 -10.78 -31.57
N ALA A 770 -19.78 -10.16 -30.86
CA ALA A 770 -18.52 -10.77 -30.48
C ALA A 770 -18.06 -10.30 -29.08
N GLY A 771 -17.27 -11.15 -28.42
CA GLY A 771 -16.60 -10.85 -27.16
C GLY A 771 -15.09 -11.04 -27.29
N LEU A 772 -14.31 -9.97 -27.16
CA LEU A 772 -12.88 -9.98 -27.44
C LEU A 772 -12.08 -9.51 -26.23
N ASP A 773 -11.10 -10.31 -25.81
CA ASP A 773 -10.09 -9.91 -24.82
C ASP A 773 -8.72 -9.66 -25.46
N VAL A 774 -8.50 -10.17 -26.69
CA VAL A 774 -7.19 -10.26 -27.33
C VAL A 774 -7.22 -9.75 -28.77
N TYR A 775 -6.12 -9.16 -29.23
CA TYR A 775 -6.01 -8.48 -30.54
C TYR A 775 -4.71 -8.85 -31.26
N PRO A 776 -4.65 -8.77 -32.61
CA PRO A 776 -3.43 -9.10 -33.34
C PRO A 776 -2.24 -8.18 -33.05
N GLU A 777 -2.50 -6.88 -32.78
CA GLU A 777 -1.48 -5.85 -32.56
C GLU A 777 -1.58 -5.20 -31.17
N GLU A 778 -1.63 -6.01 -30.11
CA GLU A 778 -1.70 -5.48 -28.74
C GLU A 778 -0.53 -4.53 -28.41
N PRO A 779 -0.78 -3.41 -27.69
CA PRO A 779 -2.03 -3.01 -27.02
C PRO A 779 -3.02 -2.24 -27.93
N LYS A 780 -2.77 -2.15 -29.24
CA LYS A 780 -3.66 -1.46 -30.17
C LYS A 780 -4.89 -2.32 -30.46
N ILE A 781 -6.05 -1.70 -30.40
CA ILE A 781 -7.31 -2.28 -30.85
C ILE A 781 -7.69 -1.60 -32.15
N ASN A 782 -8.15 -2.38 -33.13
CA ASN A 782 -8.63 -1.83 -34.40
C ASN A 782 -9.73 -0.78 -34.16
N PRO A 783 -9.59 0.47 -34.64
CA PRO A 783 -10.58 1.53 -34.43
C PRO A 783 -11.98 1.21 -34.96
N ILE A 784 -12.10 0.31 -35.94
CA ILE A 784 -13.40 -0.16 -36.45
C ILE A 784 -14.12 -0.96 -35.36
N LEU A 785 -13.44 -1.96 -34.79
CA LEU A 785 -13.98 -2.77 -33.70
C LEU A 785 -14.35 -1.90 -32.49
N GLN A 786 -13.51 -0.94 -32.10
CA GLN A 786 -13.80 -0.02 -30.99
C GLN A 786 -15.12 0.75 -31.13
N LYS A 787 -15.56 1.02 -32.37
CA LYS A 787 -16.78 1.76 -32.66
C LYS A 787 -18.02 0.87 -32.80
N MET A 788 -17.85 -0.45 -32.90
CA MET A 788 -18.96 -1.39 -33.03
C MET A 788 -19.68 -1.56 -31.70
N ASP A 789 -20.98 -1.24 -31.68
CA ASP A 789 -21.79 -1.34 -30.46
C ASP A 789 -22.21 -2.80 -30.17
N GLN A 790 -22.17 -3.69 -31.16
CA GLN A 790 -22.55 -5.10 -31.00
C GLN A 790 -21.45 -6.00 -30.41
N ILE A 791 -20.31 -5.44 -29.99
CA ILE A 791 -19.22 -6.23 -29.42
C ILE A 791 -18.91 -5.82 -27.98
N THR A 792 -18.44 -6.77 -27.19
CA THR A 792 -17.81 -6.51 -25.88
C THR A 792 -16.31 -6.63 -26.06
N ILE A 793 -15.58 -5.58 -25.72
CA ILE A 793 -14.12 -5.55 -25.80
C ILE A 793 -13.50 -5.34 -24.42
N LEU A 794 -12.43 -6.07 -24.14
CA LEU A 794 -11.60 -5.95 -22.95
C LEU A 794 -10.13 -5.79 -23.33
N PRO A 795 -9.29 -5.13 -22.51
CA PRO A 795 -7.87 -4.93 -22.77
C PRO A 795 -7.00 -6.07 -22.20
N HIS A 796 -7.19 -7.30 -22.66
CA HIS A 796 -6.41 -8.49 -22.25
C HIS A 796 -6.40 -8.74 -20.74
N LEU A 797 -7.59 -8.80 -20.14
CA LEU A 797 -7.77 -8.95 -18.68
C LEU A 797 -7.79 -10.39 -18.18
N GLY A 798 -7.70 -11.38 -19.07
CA GLY A 798 -7.87 -12.81 -18.73
C GLY A 798 -7.03 -13.33 -17.56
N THR A 799 -5.92 -12.67 -17.20
CA THR A 799 -5.06 -13.02 -16.06
C THR A 799 -4.85 -11.88 -15.06
N GLU A 800 -5.41 -10.70 -15.30
CA GLU A 800 -5.16 -9.46 -14.53
C GLU A 800 -5.92 -9.42 -13.21
N THR A 801 -5.66 -10.41 -12.35
CA THR A 801 -6.19 -10.52 -11.00
C THR A 801 -5.06 -10.82 -10.02
N ARG A 802 -5.14 -10.25 -8.81
CA ARG A 802 -4.11 -10.47 -7.76
C ARG A 802 -3.86 -11.95 -7.50
N ASP A 803 -4.93 -12.74 -7.38
CA ASP A 803 -4.84 -14.16 -7.06
C ASP A 803 -4.19 -14.98 -8.18
N THR A 804 -4.52 -14.68 -9.44
CA THR A 804 -3.96 -15.40 -10.59
C THR A 804 -2.51 -15.03 -10.82
N GLN A 805 -2.19 -13.73 -10.76
CA GLN A 805 -0.80 -13.28 -10.88
C GLN A 805 0.06 -13.93 -9.80
N LYS A 806 -0.40 -13.98 -8.54
CA LYS A 806 0.31 -14.69 -7.47
C LYS A 806 0.51 -16.19 -7.77
N LYS A 807 -0.53 -16.90 -8.22
CA LYS A 807 -0.43 -18.33 -8.59
C LYS A 807 0.60 -18.57 -9.69
N MET A 808 0.62 -17.70 -10.70
CA MET A 808 1.56 -17.80 -11.81
C MET A 808 2.99 -17.53 -11.33
N GLU A 809 3.23 -16.44 -10.58
CA GLU A 809 4.55 -16.12 -10.03
C GLU A 809 5.10 -17.29 -9.19
N VAL A 810 4.28 -17.86 -8.29
CA VAL A 810 4.64 -19.02 -7.46
C VAL A 810 4.97 -20.26 -8.31
N GLN A 811 4.23 -20.50 -9.39
CA GLN A 811 4.48 -21.64 -10.26
C GLN A 811 5.80 -21.51 -11.04
N VAL A 812 6.16 -20.31 -11.49
CA VAL A 812 7.47 -20.06 -12.14
C VAL A 812 8.61 -20.33 -11.15
N VAL A 813 8.44 -19.92 -9.89
CA VAL A 813 9.40 -20.18 -8.82
C VAL A 813 9.61 -21.67 -8.61
N TYR A 814 8.54 -22.45 -8.50
CA TYR A 814 8.67 -23.90 -8.38
C TYR A 814 9.35 -24.56 -9.58
N ASN A 815 9.11 -24.06 -10.80
CA ASN A 815 9.83 -24.53 -11.99
C ASN A 815 11.34 -24.28 -11.87
N LEU A 816 11.74 -23.07 -11.49
CA LEU A 816 13.15 -22.71 -11.28
C LEU A 816 13.79 -23.58 -10.20
N ILE A 817 13.13 -23.74 -9.04
CA ILE A 817 13.63 -24.57 -7.95
C ILE A 817 13.85 -26.01 -8.41
N SER A 818 12.86 -26.60 -9.08
CA SER A 818 12.95 -27.97 -9.58
C SER A 818 14.10 -28.14 -10.59
N ALA A 819 14.27 -27.17 -11.49
CA ALA A 819 15.33 -27.18 -12.48
C ALA A 819 16.73 -27.01 -11.85
N LEU A 820 16.88 -26.06 -10.93
CA LEU A 820 18.16 -25.76 -10.27
C LEU A 820 18.59 -26.84 -9.28
N THR A 821 17.64 -27.58 -8.71
CA THR A 821 17.91 -28.75 -7.84
C THR A 821 18.08 -30.07 -8.60
N GLY A 822 18.18 -30.02 -9.93
CA GLY A 822 18.46 -31.19 -10.77
C GLY A 822 17.27 -32.13 -10.99
N LYS A 823 16.04 -31.72 -10.62
CA LYS A 823 14.80 -32.50 -10.81
C LYS A 823 14.12 -32.23 -12.16
N GLY A 824 14.65 -31.29 -12.96
CA GLY A 824 14.07 -30.86 -14.23
C GLY A 824 12.88 -29.91 -14.07
N LEU A 825 12.40 -29.32 -15.17
CA LEU A 825 11.26 -28.38 -15.16
C LEU A 825 9.94 -29.13 -14.97
N ILE A 826 9.11 -28.67 -14.01
CA ILE A 826 7.79 -29.24 -13.69
C ILE A 826 6.83 -29.06 -14.87
N ASN A 827 6.86 -27.88 -15.49
CA ASN A 827 5.95 -27.45 -16.55
C ASN A 827 6.69 -27.18 -17.85
N LEU A 828 7.54 -28.12 -18.27
CA LEU A 828 8.26 -28.07 -19.54
C LEU A 828 7.29 -27.87 -20.71
N VAL A 829 7.64 -26.96 -21.62
CA VAL A 829 6.89 -26.71 -22.86
C VAL A 829 6.82 -27.98 -23.71
N LYS A 830 5.76 -28.11 -24.52
CA LYS A 830 5.39 -29.39 -25.14
C LYS A 830 6.45 -29.85 -26.16
N GLU A 831 7.04 -28.91 -26.88
CA GLU A 831 8.04 -29.10 -27.92
C GLU A 831 9.33 -29.74 -27.39
N GLN A 832 9.58 -29.63 -26.08
CA GLN A 832 10.77 -30.16 -25.42
C GLN A 832 10.50 -31.44 -24.61
N ARG A 833 9.26 -31.95 -24.60
CA ARG A 833 8.93 -33.24 -23.98
C ARG A 833 9.35 -34.35 -24.94
N VAL A 834 10.39 -35.09 -24.54
CA VAL A 834 10.88 -36.28 -25.26
C VAL A 834 9.86 -37.40 -25.21
#